data_AF-A0A1V6U479-F1
#
_entry.id   AF-A0A1V6U479-F1
#
_cell.length_a   1.000
_cell.length_b   1.000
_cell.length_c   1.000
_cell.angle_alpha   90.00
_cell.angle_beta   90.00
_cell.angle_gamma   90.00
#
_symmetry.space_group_name_H-M   'P 1'
#
loop_
_entity.id
_entity.type
_entity.pdbx_description
1 polymer ?
#
loop_
_entity_poly.entity_id
_entity_poly.type
_entity_poly.pdbx_seq_one_letter_code
_entity_poly.pdbx_strand_id
1 'polypeptide(L)'
;MDGAGEGASHGEQGAPQPIAIVGYACRLPGQVTSPSDLWELCTRARSGWSPIPKDRFSVEAFHHPNPSKVGFFNPKGGYFLDEGIARFDAPFFNLTVQEATSMDPQQRLLLECAIARRNVGVFAGGNFSDYELNNVRDVETIPMHQATGCAASLESNRISYFFDLRGPSITVDTACSSSLVALHYAVQSLRNGESKEALVAGCRLSLVPDIWVSMSMSQLFNDEGKTFPFDERAKSGFARGDGAGVAVTPKTISTLLRPDASYILIGGTGGLGRSIAKWMSSKGAKNTVLVSRRAAIDDKVRALIDTLTPLGVRIVVKVCDVTSQESVEALVNEEMKDLPPICGVIHGAMVLRDMLFENMSLEDFTAVARSKVEGAWNLHNTLMNSPLDFFIALSSMAGIIGNRGQAAYSAANAFLDGFIEHRKSLGLPGTSIDLTAVSDVGYLADTDFQRRQEAMKNIGGQTIDESEVLALIAAGLTGDLDQSCSGHCITGLRLDSLENNFWAQDARFSVLYHAAKGTLGSSSQHDGPSVPLHVTFSAASSKEGASRVCYEALAAKLAQVLVLSLEDMDPSIPVVSLGLASLVAIEIRNWITREANANVQVLELLSGGSLMALAEIILNKSQAYMHAELEDDNMGRCGSIRAIVFI
;
A
#
# COMPACT_ATOMS: atom_id res chain seq x y z
N MET A 1 -4.89 3.38 -65.49
CA MET A 1 -5.42 2.02 -65.31
C MET A 1 -4.25 1.08 -65.54
N ASP A 2 -3.73 0.29 -64.61
CA ASP A 2 -3.93 0.07 -63.17
C ASP A 2 -2.56 -0.45 -62.69
N GLY A 3 -2.00 0.05 -61.60
CA GLY A 3 -2.30 -0.45 -60.27
C GLY A 3 -1.21 -1.42 -59.80
N ALA A 4 0.04 -0.95 -59.68
CA ALA A 4 1.09 -1.67 -58.97
C ALA A 4 1.00 -1.30 -57.49
N GLY A 5 0.39 -2.18 -56.70
CA GLY A 5 0.31 -2.05 -55.25
C GLY A 5 1.70 -2.16 -54.63
N GLU A 6 2.07 -1.12 -53.89
CA GLU A 6 3.26 -1.07 -53.05
C GLU A 6 3.20 -2.20 -52.02
N GLY A 7 4.26 -3.02 -51.99
CA GLY A 7 4.47 -4.00 -50.95
C GLY A 7 4.65 -3.28 -49.62
N ALA A 8 3.69 -3.49 -48.71
CA ALA A 8 3.81 -3.07 -47.33
C ALA A 8 5.10 -3.68 -46.75
N SER A 9 6.05 -2.82 -46.43
CA SER A 9 7.23 -3.17 -45.65
C SER A 9 6.76 -3.79 -44.33
N HIS A 10 7.05 -5.07 -44.13
CA HIS A 10 7.00 -5.69 -42.80
C HIS A 10 8.05 -4.98 -41.93
N GLY A 11 7.62 -3.89 -41.29
CA GLY A 11 8.39 -3.25 -40.22
C GLY A 11 8.68 -4.29 -39.15
N GLU A 12 9.93 -4.30 -38.66
CA GLU A 12 10.35 -5.08 -37.51
C GLU A 12 9.29 -4.94 -36.41
N GLN A 13 8.56 -6.03 -36.15
CA GLN A 13 7.67 -6.10 -34.99
C GLN A 13 8.57 -5.98 -33.76
N GLY A 14 8.60 -4.78 -33.17
CA GLY A 14 9.29 -4.53 -31.92
C GLY A 14 8.91 -5.60 -30.89
N ALA A 15 9.88 -6.04 -30.08
CA ALA A 15 9.67 -7.07 -29.08
C ALA A 15 8.40 -6.76 -28.27
N PRO A 16 7.51 -7.75 -28.03
CA PRO A 16 6.23 -7.50 -27.37
C PRO A 16 6.48 -6.90 -25.99
N GLN A 17 5.72 -5.84 -25.67
CA GLN A 17 5.88 -5.12 -24.41
C GLN A 17 5.80 -6.09 -23.22
N PRO A 18 6.74 -5.98 -22.24
CA PRO A 18 6.69 -6.77 -21.02
C PRO A 18 5.39 -6.51 -20.24
N ILE A 19 4.78 -7.57 -19.72
CA ILE A 19 3.65 -7.49 -18.78
C ILE A 19 4.22 -7.56 -17.37
N ALA A 20 3.86 -6.59 -16.53
CA ALA A 20 4.32 -6.55 -15.15
C ALA A 20 3.43 -7.42 -14.24
N ILE A 21 4.02 -7.97 -13.17
CA ILE A 21 3.29 -8.49 -12.03
C ILE A 21 3.38 -7.41 -10.94
N VAL A 22 2.25 -6.81 -10.57
CA VAL A 22 2.19 -5.67 -9.62
C VAL A 22 1.78 -6.07 -8.21
N GLY A 23 1.32 -7.31 -8.05
CA GLY A 23 0.97 -7.89 -6.76
C GLY A 23 0.79 -9.38 -6.87
N TYR A 24 1.07 -10.10 -5.79
CA TYR A 24 0.80 -11.53 -5.69
C TYR A 24 0.61 -11.93 -4.21
N ALA A 25 -0.18 -12.98 -4.00
CA ALA A 25 -0.43 -13.60 -2.71
C ALA A 25 -0.36 -15.12 -2.87
N CYS A 26 0.04 -15.83 -1.83
CA CYS A 26 0.06 -17.29 -1.86
C CYS A 26 -0.15 -17.89 -0.47
N ARG A 27 -0.66 -19.12 -0.49
CA ARG A 27 -0.67 -20.07 0.64
C ARG A 27 -0.01 -21.35 0.16
N LEU A 28 1.10 -21.71 0.81
CA LEU A 28 1.90 -22.87 0.42
C LEU A 28 2.34 -23.66 1.67
N PRO A 29 2.71 -24.94 1.52
CA PRO A 29 3.21 -25.77 2.61
C PRO A 29 4.50 -25.22 3.24
N GLY A 30 4.70 -25.47 4.54
CA GLY A 30 5.93 -25.08 5.25
C GLY A 30 5.83 -23.72 5.96
N GLN A 31 4.62 -23.40 6.44
CA GLN A 31 4.23 -22.14 7.09
C GLN A 31 4.30 -20.93 6.14
N VAL A 32 3.98 -21.13 4.86
CA VAL A 32 3.99 -20.04 3.89
C VAL A 32 2.61 -19.44 3.77
N THR A 33 2.43 -18.28 4.39
CA THR A 33 1.18 -17.49 4.33
C THR A 33 1.33 -16.19 3.54
N SER A 34 2.56 -15.85 3.15
CA SER A 34 2.87 -14.62 2.43
C SER A 34 4.03 -14.82 1.43
N PRO A 35 4.19 -13.91 0.46
CA PRO A 35 5.39 -13.83 -0.37
C PRO A 35 6.72 -13.82 0.41
N SER A 36 6.76 -13.14 1.55
CA SER A 36 7.95 -13.08 2.40
C SER A 36 8.28 -14.44 3.02
N ASP A 37 7.27 -15.19 3.45
CA ASP A 37 7.47 -16.54 3.97
C ASP A 37 7.99 -17.50 2.91
N LEU A 38 7.52 -17.36 1.66
CA LEU A 38 8.01 -18.13 0.52
C LEU A 38 9.49 -17.83 0.26
N TRP A 39 9.88 -16.56 0.30
CA TRP A 39 11.27 -16.15 0.17
C TRP A 39 12.15 -16.76 1.27
N GLU A 40 11.69 -16.73 2.53
CA GLU A 40 12.38 -17.35 3.67
C GLU A 40 12.49 -18.88 3.53
N LEU A 41 11.43 -19.55 3.06
CA LEU A 41 11.46 -21.00 2.80
C LEU A 41 12.53 -21.36 1.76
N CYS A 42 12.57 -20.64 0.64
CA CYS A 42 13.51 -20.88 -0.45
C CYS A 42 14.96 -20.55 -0.04
N THR A 43 15.19 -19.37 0.54
CA THR A 43 16.54 -18.90 0.89
C THR A 43 17.18 -19.71 2.03
N ARG A 44 16.37 -20.24 2.95
CA ARG A 44 16.85 -21.14 4.02
C ARG A 44 16.83 -22.62 3.64
N ALA A 45 16.51 -22.95 2.38
CA ALA A 45 16.40 -24.32 1.88
C ALA A 45 15.53 -25.23 2.78
N ARG A 46 14.42 -24.69 3.32
CA ARG A 46 13.48 -25.47 4.13
C ARG A 46 12.58 -26.32 3.22
N SER A 47 12.04 -27.40 3.79
CA SER A 47 11.04 -28.24 3.15
C SER A 47 9.68 -28.06 3.83
N GLY A 48 8.63 -27.87 3.04
CA GLY A 48 7.23 -27.90 3.51
C GLY A 48 6.62 -29.31 3.57
N TRP A 49 7.45 -30.36 3.51
CA TRP A 49 6.97 -31.74 3.54
C TRP A 49 6.39 -32.10 4.90
N SER A 50 5.25 -32.80 4.91
CA SER A 50 4.62 -33.32 6.11
C SER A 50 3.95 -34.68 5.85
N PRO A 51 3.69 -35.49 6.90
CA PRO A 51 2.76 -36.60 6.81
C PRO A 51 1.37 -36.12 6.38
N ILE A 52 0.60 -37.00 5.73
CA ILE A 52 -0.78 -36.68 5.32
C ILE A 52 -1.60 -36.29 6.57
N PRO A 53 -2.23 -35.10 6.60
CA PRO A 53 -3.01 -34.65 7.75
C PRO A 53 -4.21 -35.57 8.02
N LYS A 54 -4.46 -35.85 9.31
CA LYS A 54 -5.52 -36.77 9.75
C LYS A 54 -6.94 -36.30 9.42
N ASP A 55 -7.10 -35.00 9.16
CA ASP A 55 -8.37 -34.35 8.80
C ASP A 55 -8.66 -34.39 7.29
N ARG A 56 -7.80 -35.00 6.46
CA ARG A 56 -8.06 -35.22 5.02
C ARG A 56 -8.84 -36.52 4.80
N PHE A 57 -8.19 -37.65 5.07
CA PHE A 57 -8.75 -38.99 4.96
C PHE A 57 -7.94 -39.97 5.82
N SER A 58 -8.48 -41.15 6.11
CA SER A 58 -7.76 -42.17 6.89
C SER A 58 -6.58 -42.73 6.11
N VAL A 59 -5.36 -42.39 6.52
CA VAL A 59 -4.14 -42.92 5.90
C VAL A 59 -4.04 -44.42 6.15
N GLU A 60 -4.40 -44.90 7.33
CA GLU A 60 -4.31 -46.32 7.70
C GLU A 60 -5.19 -47.21 6.82
N ALA A 61 -6.33 -46.69 6.34
CA ALA A 61 -7.25 -47.44 5.50
C ALA A 61 -6.76 -47.61 4.05
N PHE A 62 -5.93 -46.69 3.56
CA PHE A 62 -5.57 -46.59 2.13
C PHE A 62 -4.07 -46.65 1.85
N HIS A 63 -3.20 -46.69 2.86
CA HIS A 63 -1.75 -46.79 2.65
C HIS A 63 -1.27 -48.25 2.59
N HIS A 64 -0.40 -48.56 1.61
CA HIS A 64 0.32 -49.81 1.55
C HIS A 64 1.70 -49.65 0.89
N PRO A 65 2.78 -50.25 1.44
CA PRO A 65 4.14 -50.05 0.92
C PRO A 65 4.38 -50.69 -0.46
N ASN A 66 3.53 -51.63 -0.90
CA ASN A 66 3.59 -52.16 -2.26
C ASN A 66 2.79 -51.24 -3.21
N PRO A 67 3.44 -50.48 -4.12
CA PRO A 67 2.77 -49.58 -5.05
C PRO A 67 1.87 -50.29 -6.07
N SER A 68 2.05 -51.61 -6.25
CA SER A 68 1.21 -52.41 -7.16
C SER A 68 -0.05 -52.97 -6.50
N LYS A 69 -0.27 -52.70 -5.20
CA LYS A 69 -1.48 -53.17 -4.51
C LYS A 69 -2.68 -52.31 -4.89
N VAL A 70 -3.61 -52.90 -5.61
CA VAL A 70 -4.87 -52.25 -6.04
C VAL A 70 -5.63 -51.70 -4.83
N GLY A 71 -6.09 -50.45 -4.94
CA GLY A 71 -6.87 -49.78 -3.90
C GLY A 71 -6.05 -49.05 -2.83
N PHE A 72 -4.72 -49.07 -2.91
CA PHE A 72 -3.84 -48.43 -1.93
C PHE A 72 -2.84 -47.47 -2.58
N PHE A 73 -2.36 -46.49 -1.81
CA PHE A 73 -1.25 -45.61 -2.18
C PHE A 73 0.01 -45.92 -1.36
N ASN A 74 1.18 -45.69 -1.95
CA ASN A 74 2.49 -45.94 -1.33
C ASN A 74 3.17 -44.74 -0.62
N PRO A 75 2.87 -43.46 -0.93
CA PRO A 75 3.58 -42.36 -0.27
C PRO A 75 3.24 -42.23 1.21
N LYS A 76 4.26 -41.95 2.03
CA LYS A 76 4.11 -41.64 3.48
C LYS A 76 3.62 -40.23 3.78
N GLY A 77 3.71 -39.32 2.81
CA GLY A 77 3.44 -37.90 3.00
C GLY A 77 3.42 -37.12 1.68
N GLY A 78 3.47 -35.81 1.80
CA GLY A 78 3.43 -34.86 0.70
C GLY A 78 3.63 -33.44 1.22
N TYR A 79 3.19 -32.45 0.47
CA TYR A 79 3.29 -31.04 0.87
C TYR A 79 1.88 -30.50 1.15
N PHE A 80 1.51 -30.29 2.40
CA PHE A 80 0.15 -29.89 2.78
C PHE A 80 0.14 -28.50 3.41
N LEU A 81 -0.94 -27.75 3.22
CA LEU A 81 -1.14 -26.49 3.95
C LEU A 81 -1.22 -26.78 5.44
N ASP A 82 -0.47 -26.00 6.23
CA ASP A 82 -0.40 -26.11 7.69
C ASP A 82 -1.69 -25.61 8.36
N GLU A 83 -2.38 -24.67 7.70
CA GLU A 83 -3.65 -24.12 8.17
C GLU A 83 -4.84 -25.04 7.83
N GLY A 84 -5.85 -24.99 8.70
CA GLY A 84 -7.07 -25.80 8.52
C GLY A 84 -7.84 -25.35 7.29
N ILE A 85 -7.80 -26.13 6.22
CA ILE A 85 -8.47 -25.86 4.93
C ILE A 85 -10.00 -25.71 5.02
N ALA A 86 -10.60 -26.08 6.16
CA ALA A 86 -12.01 -25.87 6.43
C ALA A 86 -12.34 -24.42 6.86
N ARG A 87 -11.35 -23.63 7.29
CA ARG A 87 -11.54 -22.24 7.74
C ARG A 87 -11.88 -21.34 6.56
N PHE A 88 -12.83 -20.43 6.76
CA PHE A 88 -13.25 -19.44 5.77
C PHE A 88 -14.11 -18.35 6.42
N ASP A 89 -13.87 -17.09 6.09
CA ASP A 89 -14.68 -15.95 6.57
C ASP A 89 -15.93 -15.75 5.70
N ALA A 90 -16.92 -16.63 5.85
CA ALA A 90 -18.14 -16.60 5.05
C ALA A 90 -18.91 -15.25 5.13
N PRO A 91 -19.09 -14.63 6.32
CA PRO A 91 -19.75 -13.33 6.41
C PRO A 91 -19.04 -12.22 5.64
N PHE A 92 -17.70 -12.17 5.66
CA PHE A 92 -16.95 -11.19 4.86
C PHE A 92 -17.27 -11.30 3.37
N PHE A 93 -17.44 -12.52 2.85
CA PHE A 93 -17.76 -12.77 1.46
C PHE A 93 -19.26 -12.75 1.11
N ASN A 94 -20.13 -12.29 2.02
CA ASN A 94 -21.58 -12.29 1.88
C ASN A 94 -22.18 -13.68 1.63
N LEU A 95 -21.63 -14.71 2.28
CA LEU A 95 -22.06 -16.09 2.14
C LEU A 95 -22.68 -16.62 3.43
N THR A 96 -23.71 -17.46 3.30
CA THR A 96 -24.28 -18.17 4.44
C THR A 96 -23.36 -19.31 4.87
N VAL A 97 -23.47 -19.77 6.12
CA VAL A 97 -22.73 -20.95 6.61
C VAL A 97 -23.05 -22.19 5.76
N GLN A 98 -24.31 -22.38 5.38
CA GLN A 98 -24.75 -23.51 4.57
C GLN A 98 -24.15 -23.49 3.15
N GLU A 99 -24.06 -22.31 2.54
CA GLU A 99 -23.38 -22.15 1.25
C GLU A 99 -21.88 -22.39 1.38
N ALA A 100 -21.22 -21.75 2.36
CA ALA A 100 -19.79 -21.90 2.59
C ALA A 100 -19.36 -23.34 2.90
N THR A 101 -20.20 -24.09 3.62
CA THR A 101 -19.95 -25.52 3.88
C THR A 101 -20.06 -26.36 2.61
N SER A 102 -20.89 -25.97 1.64
CA SER A 102 -21.00 -26.67 0.36
C SER A 102 -19.91 -26.28 -0.64
N MET A 103 -19.15 -25.21 -0.37
CA MET A 103 -18.13 -24.70 -1.27
C MET A 103 -16.84 -25.51 -1.20
N ASP A 104 -16.30 -25.86 -2.36
CA ASP A 104 -14.96 -26.41 -2.49
C ASP A 104 -13.95 -25.48 -1.79
N PRO A 105 -13.13 -25.98 -0.85
CA PRO A 105 -12.12 -25.17 -0.19
C PRO A 105 -11.16 -24.46 -1.15
N GLN A 106 -10.98 -24.96 -2.38
CA GLN A 106 -10.20 -24.29 -3.43
C GLN A 106 -10.81 -22.94 -3.82
N GLN A 107 -12.13 -22.85 -3.98
CA GLN A 107 -12.82 -21.59 -4.27
C GLN A 107 -12.69 -20.60 -3.11
N ARG A 108 -12.75 -21.11 -1.87
CA ARG A 108 -12.62 -20.31 -0.63
C ARG A 108 -11.22 -19.71 -0.49
N LEU A 109 -10.17 -20.53 -0.68
CA LEU A 109 -8.78 -20.05 -0.64
C LEU A 109 -8.48 -19.03 -1.74
N LEU A 110 -9.02 -19.23 -2.94
CA LEU A 110 -8.84 -18.29 -4.04
C LEU A 110 -9.51 -16.94 -3.74
N LEU A 111 -10.70 -16.93 -3.13
CA LEU A 111 -11.37 -15.71 -2.67
C LEU A 111 -10.54 -14.96 -1.62
N GLU A 112 -9.97 -15.66 -0.65
CA GLU A 112 -9.13 -15.07 0.41
C GLU A 112 -7.79 -14.55 -0.11
N CYS A 113 -7.23 -15.16 -1.16
CA CYS A 113 -5.99 -14.70 -1.78
C CYS A 113 -6.20 -13.55 -2.79
N ALA A 114 -7.43 -13.33 -3.27
CA ALA A 114 -7.71 -12.36 -4.31
C ALA A 114 -7.80 -10.93 -3.77
N ILE A 115 -7.13 -10.01 -4.47
CA ILE A 115 -7.25 -8.56 -4.28
C ILE A 115 -7.42 -7.95 -5.66
N ALA A 116 -8.54 -7.27 -5.91
CA ALA A 116 -8.83 -6.70 -7.23
C ALA A 116 -9.61 -5.38 -7.14
N ARG A 117 -9.50 -4.59 -8.21
CA ARG A 117 -10.28 -3.36 -8.47
C ARG A 117 -11.27 -3.62 -9.61
N ARG A 118 -12.17 -2.69 -9.90
CA ARG A 118 -13.15 -2.83 -11.00
C ARG A 118 -12.47 -2.98 -12.38
N ASN A 119 -13.14 -3.69 -13.30
CA ASN A 119 -12.71 -3.94 -14.70
C ASN A 119 -11.46 -4.82 -14.90
N VAL A 120 -11.24 -5.77 -14.00
CA VAL A 120 -10.17 -6.79 -14.10
C VAL A 120 -10.72 -8.07 -14.76
N GLY A 121 -9.94 -8.71 -15.63
CA GLY A 121 -10.24 -10.08 -16.10
C GLY A 121 -9.71 -11.13 -15.12
N VAL A 122 -10.41 -12.23 -14.92
CA VAL A 122 -10.03 -13.31 -13.99
C VAL A 122 -9.75 -14.60 -14.76
N PHE A 123 -8.54 -15.13 -14.60
CA PHE A 123 -8.08 -16.35 -15.24
C PHE A 123 -7.60 -17.30 -14.16
N ALA A 124 -8.40 -18.31 -13.83
CA ALA A 124 -8.09 -19.30 -12.80
C ALA A 124 -7.63 -20.63 -13.42
N GLY A 125 -6.55 -21.18 -12.89
CA GLY A 125 -6.10 -22.54 -13.19
C GLY A 125 -6.46 -23.47 -12.04
N GLY A 126 -7.40 -24.37 -12.28
CA GLY A 126 -7.82 -25.41 -11.34
C GLY A 126 -7.78 -26.77 -11.99
N ASN A 127 -7.70 -27.81 -11.17
CA ASN A 127 -7.87 -29.20 -11.59
C ASN A 127 -8.27 -30.07 -10.40
N PHE A 128 -8.93 -31.19 -10.70
CA PHE A 128 -9.47 -32.16 -9.74
C PHE A 128 -10.52 -31.59 -8.77
N SER A 129 -11.77 -32.03 -8.95
CA SER A 129 -12.89 -31.71 -8.07
C SER A 129 -12.97 -32.70 -6.89
N ASP A 130 -11.92 -32.78 -6.07
CA ASP A 130 -11.87 -33.74 -4.94
C ASP A 130 -13.08 -33.57 -4.00
N TYR A 131 -13.49 -32.32 -3.75
CA TYR A 131 -14.62 -32.00 -2.89
C TYR A 131 -15.96 -32.42 -3.51
N GLU A 132 -16.13 -32.20 -4.82
CA GLU A 132 -17.29 -32.68 -5.57
C GLU A 132 -17.39 -34.20 -5.51
N LEU A 133 -16.28 -34.88 -5.81
CA LEU A 133 -16.21 -36.33 -5.82
C LEU A 133 -16.62 -36.91 -4.46
N ASN A 134 -16.20 -36.28 -3.36
CA ASN A 134 -16.60 -36.68 -2.02
C ASN A 134 -18.10 -36.49 -1.77
N ASN A 135 -18.63 -35.29 -2.09
CA ASN A 135 -20.00 -34.91 -1.75
C ASN A 135 -21.07 -35.69 -2.53
N VAL A 136 -20.73 -36.21 -3.71
CA VAL A 136 -21.68 -36.94 -4.58
C VAL A 136 -21.59 -38.47 -4.46
N ARG A 137 -20.79 -39.00 -3.52
CA ARG A 137 -20.69 -40.46 -3.30
C ARG A 137 -21.99 -41.08 -2.84
N ASP A 138 -22.74 -40.35 -2.03
CA ASP A 138 -24.04 -40.77 -1.50
C ASP A 138 -25.06 -39.67 -1.79
N VAL A 139 -26.03 -40.02 -2.63
CA VAL A 139 -27.09 -39.12 -3.09
C VAL A 139 -27.96 -38.59 -1.95
N GLU A 140 -28.03 -39.30 -0.82
CA GLU A 140 -28.79 -38.86 0.35
C GLU A 140 -28.06 -37.75 1.13
N THR A 141 -26.76 -37.55 0.89
CA THR A 141 -25.90 -36.61 1.63
C THR A 141 -25.45 -35.40 0.82
N ILE A 142 -25.92 -35.26 -0.43
CA ILE A 142 -25.52 -34.17 -1.32
C ILE A 142 -25.90 -32.81 -0.69
N PRO A 143 -24.94 -31.88 -0.52
CA PRO A 143 -25.21 -30.56 0.02
C PRO A 143 -26.14 -29.73 -0.86
N MET A 144 -26.98 -28.89 -0.25
CA MET A 144 -27.95 -28.05 -0.95
C MET A 144 -27.32 -27.19 -2.06
N HIS A 145 -26.13 -26.63 -1.83
CA HIS A 145 -25.46 -25.74 -2.80
C HIS A 145 -24.41 -26.47 -3.63
N GLN A 146 -24.49 -27.80 -3.79
CA GLN A 146 -23.48 -28.59 -4.48
C GLN A 146 -23.12 -28.06 -5.89
N ALA A 147 -24.14 -27.75 -6.70
CA ALA A 147 -23.94 -27.30 -8.08
C ALA A 147 -23.09 -26.01 -8.19
N THR A 148 -23.33 -25.05 -7.31
CA THR A 148 -22.58 -23.77 -7.27
C THR A 148 -21.39 -23.80 -6.33
N GLY A 149 -21.33 -24.78 -5.43
CA GLY A 149 -20.26 -24.95 -4.45
C GLY A 149 -19.03 -25.62 -5.04
N CYS A 150 -19.19 -26.46 -6.06
CA CYS A 150 -18.08 -27.26 -6.60
C CYS A 150 -17.81 -27.07 -8.10
N ALA A 151 -18.67 -26.37 -8.86
CA ALA A 151 -18.45 -26.17 -10.28
C ALA A 151 -17.11 -25.48 -10.58
N ALA A 152 -16.30 -26.03 -11.50
CA ALA A 152 -14.97 -25.49 -11.82
C ALA A 152 -15.00 -24.01 -12.28
N SER A 153 -16.04 -23.59 -13.00
CA SER A 153 -16.20 -22.18 -13.41
C SER A 153 -16.33 -21.21 -12.23
N LEU A 154 -16.68 -21.70 -11.02
CA LEU A 154 -16.88 -20.85 -9.85
C LEU A 154 -15.55 -20.42 -9.21
N GLU A 155 -14.43 -21.08 -9.55
CA GLU A 155 -13.09 -20.63 -9.13
C GLU A 155 -12.76 -19.22 -9.63
N SER A 156 -13.12 -18.88 -10.87
CA SER A 156 -12.96 -17.55 -11.46
C SER A 156 -14.20 -16.66 -11.25
N ASN A 157 -15.40 -17.23 -11.41
CA ASN A 157 -16.64 -16.46 -11.36
C ASN A 157 -16.95 -15.90 -9.96
N ARG A 158 -16.62 -16.60 -8.86
CA ARG A 158 -16.89 -16.07 -7.51
C ARG A 158 -16.03 -14.86 -7.19
N ILE A 159 -14.75 -14.88 -7.60
CA ILE A 159 -13.87 -13.71 -7.50
C ILE A 159 -14.47 -12.55 -8.30
N SER A 160 -14.89 -12.83 -9.53
CA SER A 160 -15.47 -11.80 -10.40
C SER A 160 -16.76 -11.21 -9.81
N TYR A 161 -17.62 -12.07 -9.26
CA TYR A 161 -18.88 -11.67 -8.65
C TYR A 161 -18.67 -10.82 -7.39
N PHE A 162 -17.83 -11.29 -6.47
CA PHE A 162 -17.62 -10.62 -5.19
C PHE A 162 -16.99 -9.23 -5.35
N PHE A 163 -16.00 -9.10 -6.24
CA PHE A 163 -15.30 -7.83 -6.49
C PHE A 163 -15.95 -6.95 -7.60
N ASP A 164 -17.11 -7.34 -8.15
CA ASP A 164 -17.78 -6.67 -9.27
C ASP A 164 -16.85 -6.46 -10.48
N LEU A 165 -16.12 -7.51 -10.85
CA LEU A 165 -15.19 -7.53 -11.98
C LEU A 165 -15.94 -7.84 -13.27
N ARG A 166 -15.72 -7.03 -14.30
CA ARG A 166 -16.45 -7.09 -15.57
C ARG A 166 -15.60 -7.54 -16.76
N GLY A 167 -14.35 -7.93 -16.52
CA GLY A 167 -13.50 -8.54 -17.55
C GLY A 167 -13.88 -10.00 -17.84
N PRO A 168 -13.18 -10.66 -18.77
CA PRO A 168 -13.32 -12.11 -18.99
C PRO A 168 -13.13 -12.89 -17.68
N SER A 169 -13.95 -13.91 -17.45
CA SER A 169 -13.85 -14.78 -16.28
C SER A 169 -13.77 -16.23 -16.75
N ILE A 170 -12.59 -16.84 -16.62
CA ILE A 170 -12.26 -18.11 -17.24
C ILE A 170 -11.56 -19.00 -16.23
N THR A 171 -12.07 -20.22 -16.07
CA THR A 171 -11.33 -21.32 -15.43
C THR A 171 -10.78 -22.24 -16.52
N VAL A 172 -9.51 -22.62 -16.42
CA VAL A 172 -8.85 -23.53 -17.35
C VAL A 172 -8.28 -24.74 -16.62
N ASP A 173 -8.49 -25.92 -17.22
CA ASP A 173 -7.88 -27.17 -16.79
C ASP A 173 -7.00 -27.73 -17.93
N THR A 174 -5.68 -27.64 -17.73
CA THR A 174 -4.68 -28.32 -18.56
C THR A 174 -3.80 -29.23 -17.70
N ALA A 175 -4.39 -29.84 -16.67
CA ALA A 175 -3.71 -30.62 -15.65
C ALA A 175 -2.60 -29.80 -14.96
N CYS A 176 -1.37 -30.33 -14.86
CA CYS A 176 -0.29 -29.71 -14.08
C CYS A 176 0.12 -28.29 -14.56
N SER A 177 -0.28 -27.88 -15.77
CA SER A 177 0.06 -26.56 -16.32
C SER A 177 -1.07 -25.52 -16.21
N SER A 178 -2.21 -25.84 -15.58
CA SER A 178 -3.42 -24.99 -15.57
C SER A 178 -3.13 -23.54 -15.18
N SER A 179 -2.39 -23.28 -14.10
CA SER A 179 -2.10 -21.91 -13.63
C SER A 179 -1.19 -21.13 -14.60
N LEU A 180 -0.26 -21.80 -15.28
CA LEU A 180 0.61 -21.16 -16.27
C LEU A 180 -0.12 -20.89 -17.58
N VAL A 181 -1.07 -21.74 -17.96
CA VAL A 181 -1.97 -21.50 -19.10
C VAL A 181 -2.97 -20.39 -18.78
N ALA A 182 -3.45 -20.30 -17.54
CA ALA A 182 -4.25 -19.16 -17.08
C ALA A 182 -3.47 -17.83 -17.20
N LEU A 183 -2.19 -17.82 -16.80
CA LEU A 183 -1.29 -16.68 -17.02
C LEU A 183 -1.14 -16.35 -18.50
N HIS A 184 -0.99 -17.36 -19.36
CA HIS A 184 -0.91 -17.16 -20.80
C HIS A 184 -2.18 -16.45 -21.34
N TYR A 185 -3.38 -16.92 -20.98
CA TYR A 185 -4.62 -16.28 -21.41
C TYR A 185 -4.79 -14.86 -20.87
N ALA A 186 -4.39 -14.61 -19.62
CA ALA A 186 -4.36 -13.27 -19.06
C ALA A 186 -3.46 -12.34 -19.89
N VAL A 187 -2.24 -12.78 -20.22
CA VAL A 187 -1.31 -12.00 -21.06
C VAL A 187 -1.88 -11.74 -22.45
N GLN A 188 -2.54 -12.73 -23.08
CA GLN A 188 -3.18 -12.52 -24.38
C GLN A 188 -4.33 -11.51 -24.29
N SER A 189 -5.19 -11.64 -23.28
CA SER A 189 -6.29 -10.71 -23.02
C SER A 189 -5.81 -9.27 -22.82
N LEU A 190 -4.71 -9.08 -22.07
CA LEU A 190 -4.07 -7.78 -21.90
C LEU A 190 -3.52 -7.21 -23.21
N ARG A 191 -2.79 -8.03 -23.98
CA ARG A 191 -2.19 -7.62 -25.25
C ARG A 191 -3.24 -7.24 -26.28
N ASN A 192 -4.30 -8.04 -26.39
CA ASN A 192 -5.41 -7.81 -27.31
C ASN A 192 -6.34 -6.68 -26.84
N GLY A 193 -6.20 -6.22 -25.59
CA GLY A 193 -7.02 -5.14 -25.03
C GLY A 193 -8.41 -5.59 -24.57
N GLU A 194 -8.66 -6.90 -24.46
CA GLU A 194 -9.85 -7.47 -23.84
C GLU A 194 -9.88 -7.18 -22.33
N SER A 195 -8.71 -7.10 -21.70
CA SER A 195 -8.53 -6.66 -20.33
C SER A 195 -7.51 -5.51 -20.24
N LYS A 196 -7.74 -4.58 -19.31
CA LYS A 196 -6.75 -3.55 -18.94
C LYS A 196 -5.85 -4.01 -17.78
N GLU A 197 -6.39 -4.89 -16.96
CA GLU A 197 -5.73 -5.56 -15.85
C GLU A 197 -6.32 -6.97 -15.74
N ALA A 198 -5.49 -7.94 -15.33
CA ALA A 198 -5.87 -9.33 -15.22
C ALA A 198 -5.36 -9.93 -13.91
N LEU A 199 -6.23 -10.68 -13.24
CA LEU A 199 -5.96 -11.51 -12.09
C LEU A 199 -5.76 -12.95 -12.58
N VAL A 200 -4.63 -13.53 -12.23
CA VAL A 200 -4.28 -14.92 -12.49
C VAL A 200 -4.31 -15.67 -11.19
N ALA A 201 -5.11 -16.72 -11.12
CA ALA A 201 -5.30 -17.52 -9.92
C ALA A 201 -4.94 -18.99 -10.19
N GLY A 202 -4.57 -19.72 -9.15
CA GLY A 202 -4.54 -21.17 -9.20
C GLY A 202 -4.55 -21.77 -7.81
N CYS A 203 -5.28 -22.87 -7.66
CA CYS A 203 -5.35 -23.60 -6.41
C CYS A 203 -5.35 -25.11 -6.68
N ARG A 204 -4.74 -25.86 -5.76
CA ARG A 204 -4.88 -27.31 -5.70
C ARG A 204 -4.90 -27.79 -4.25
N LEU A 205 -5.87 -28.63 -3.89
CA LEU A 205 -5.96 -29.26 -2.55
C LEU A 205 -6.27 -30.75 -2.61
N SER A 206 -5.57 -31.54 -1.80
CA SER A 206 -5.69 -33.00 -1.75
C SER A 206 -6.65 -33.42 -0.64
N LEU A 207 -7.91 -33.70 -1.00
CA LEU A 207 -8.98 -33.93 -0.02
C LEU A 207 -9.41 -35.40 0.09
N VAL A 208 -9.20 -36.20 -0.95
CA VAL A 208 -9.66 -37.60 -1.01
C VAL A 208 -8.53 -38.55 -1.46
N PRO A 209 -8.58 -39.84 -1.09
CA PRO A 209 -7.52 -40.81 -1.42
C PRO A 209 -7.52 -41.28 -2.88
N ASP A 210 -8.61 -41.10 -3.61
CA ASP A 210 -8.87 -41.70 -4.93
C ASP A 210 -7.77 -41.39 -5.95
N ILE A 211 -7.39 -40.12 -6.08
CA ILE A 211 -6.33 -39.69 -6.99
C ILE A 211 -4.96 -40.20 -6.51
N TRP A 212 -4.74 -40.30 -5.20
CA TRP A 212 -3.51 -40.90 -4.67
C TRP A 212 -3.40 -42.38 -5.07
N VAL A 213 -4.47 -43.15 -4.90
CA VAL A 213 -4.53 -44.56 -5.29
C VAL A 213 -4.31 -44.72 -6.80
N SER A 214 -5.01 -43.91 -7.61
CA SER A 214 -4.89 -43.95 -9.08
C SER A 214 -3.45 -43.65 -9.55
N MET A 215 -2.81 -42.66 -8.96
CA MET A 215 -1.44 -42.27 -9.33
C MET A 215 -0.38 -43.25 -8.79
N SER A 216 -0.59 -43.86 -7.62
CA SER A 216 0.25 -44.94 -7.11
C SER A 216 0.21 -46.18 -8.00
N MET A 217 -0.97 -46.58 -8.50
CA MET A 217 -1.09 -47.68 -9.46
C MET A 217 -0.31 -47.42 -10.76
N SER A 218 -0.17 -46.14 -11.13
CA SER A 218 0.62 -45.70 -12.28
C SER A 218 2.11 -45.49 -11.96
N GLN A 219 2.54 -45.85 -10.75
CA GLN A 219 3.90 -45.69 -10.23
C GLN A 219 4.44 -44.25 -10.34
N LEU A 220 3.56 -43.25 -10.19
CA LEU A 220 3.91 -41.84 -10.31
C LEU A 220 4.52 -41.23 -9.05
N PHE A 221 4.63 -42.00 -7.96
CA PHE A 221 5.16 -41.55 -6.67
C PHE A 221 6.28 -42.46 -6.15
N ASN A 222 7.17 -41.89 -5.33
CA ASN A 222 8.03 -42.66 -4.43
C ASN A 222 7.38 -42.85 -3.05
N ASP A 223 7.90 -43.82 -2.30
CA ASP A 223 7.39 -44.20 -0.98
C ASP A 223 7.54 -43.09 0.08
N GLU A 224 8.49 -42.16 -0.10
CA GLU A 224 8.64 -41.03 0.83
C GLU A 224 7.61 -39.93 0.58
N GLY A 225 7.03 -39.87 -0.62
CA GLY A 225 6.22 -38.74 -1.04
C GLY A 225 7.02 -37.44 -1.04
N LYS A 226 8.24 -37.46 -1.60
CA LYS A 226 9.08 -36.27 -1.80
C LYS A 226 9.45 -36.07 -3.26
N THR A 227 9.77 -34.85 -3.66
CA THR A 227 10.28 -34.56 -5.00
C THR A 227 11.78 -34.27 -4.93
N PHE A 228 12.56 -34.96 -5.76
CA PHE A 228 14.02 -34.83 -5.82
C PHE A 228 14.45 -34.28 -7.20
N PRO A 229 14.25 -32.97 -7.47
CA PRO A 229 14.52 -32.43 -8.80
C PRO A 229 16.02 -32.54 -9.14
N PHE A 230 16.33 -33.21 -10.25
CA PHE A 230 17.70 -33.36 -10.80
C PHE A 230 18.70 -34.08 -9.89
N ASP A 231 18.24 -34.89 -8.94
CA ASP A 231 19.06 -35.58 -7.95
C ASP A 231 19.06 -37.10 -8.19
N GLU A 232 20.15 -37.80 -7.86
CA GLU A 232 20.28 -39.25 -8.03
C GLU A 232 19.25 -40.07 -7.24
N ARG A 233 18.67 -39.48 -6.18
CA ARG A 233 17.59 -40.08 -5.38
C ARG A 233 16.27 -40.14 -6.13
N ALA A 234 16.12 -39.42 -7.25
CA ALA A 234 14.93 -39.37 -8.08
C ALA A 234 14.68 -40.67 -8.87
N LYS A 235 14.64 -41.80 -8.17
CA LYS A 235 14.43 -43.13 -8.74
C LYS A 235 12.99 -43.34 -9.21
N SER A 236 12.02 -42.63 -8.63
CA SER A 236 10.64 -42.60 -9.09
C SER A 236 9.85 -41.37 -8.61
N GLY A 237 9.02 -40.85 -9.52
CA GLY A 237 7.83 -40.06 -9.22
C GLY A 237 8.03 -38.64 -8.66
N PHE A 238 6.91 -37.94 -8.52
CA PHE A 238 6.80 -36.66 -7.83
C PHE A 238 6.05 -36.85 -6.51
N ALA A 239 5.95 -35.80 -5.71
CA ALA A 239 5.09 -35.77 -4.54
C ALA A 239 3.96 -34.76 -4.73
N ARG A 240 2.77 -35.10 -4.23
CA ARG A 240 1.63 -34.19 -4.29
C ARG A 240 1.83 -33.02 -3.34
N GLY A 241 1.30 -31.87 -3.74
CA GLY A 241 1.30 -30.65 -2.96
C GLY A 241 -0.04 -29.94 -3.00
N ASP A 242 -0.40 -29.33 -1.88
CA ASP A 242 -1.45 -28.34 -1.75
C ASP A 242 -0.89 -26.94 -2.01
N GLY A 243 -1.71 -26.01 -2.48
CA GLY A 243 -1.31 -24.62 -2.62
C GLY A 243 -2.37 -23.75 -3.26
N ALA A 244 -2.32 -22.45 -2.95
CA ALA A 244 -3.09 -21.42 -3.63
C ALA A 244 -2.17 -20.23 -3.96
N GLY A 245 -2.38 -19.63 -5.13
CA GLY A 245 -1.63 -18.46 -5.57
C GLY A 245 -2.49 -17.55 -6.42
N VAL A 246 -2.36 -16.24 -6.21
CA VAL A 246 -2.99 -15.21 -7.03
C VAL A 246 -1.93 -14.17 -7.41
N ALA A 247 -1.94 -13.72 -8.66
CA ALA A 247 -1.09 -12.65 -9.17
C ALA A 247 -1.92 -11.64 -9.96
N VAL A 248 -1.54 -10.36 -9.90
CA VAL A 248 -2.21 -9.26 -10.60
C VAL A 248 -1.26 -8.67 -11.64
N THR A 249 -1.76 -8.51 -12.86
CA THR A 249 -0.99 -8.08 -14.03
C THR A 249 -1.72 -6.97 -14.81
N PRO A 250 -1.19 -5.74 -14.89
CA PRO A 250 -1.76 -4.71 -15.76
C PRO A 250 -1.23 -4.84 -17.19
N LYS A 251 -1.98 -4.32 -18.18
CA LYS A 251 -1.55 -4.25 -19.60
C LYS A 251 -0.23 -3.50 -19.76
N THR A 252 -0.06 -2.46 -18.95
CA THR A 252 1.11 -1.60 -18.93
C THR A 252 1.34 -1.19 -17.48
N ILE A 253 2.60 -1.11 -17.02
CA ILE A 253 2.89 -0.18 -15.93
C ILE A 253 2.51 1.18 -16.48
N SER A 254 1.51 1.84 -15.90
CA SER A 254 1.26 3.25 -16.19
C SER A 254 2.55 3.99 -15.87
N THR A 255 3.34 4.29 -16.90
CA THR A 255 4.48 5.19 -16.76
C THR A 255 3.87 6.58 -16.74
N LEU A 256 3.72 7.15 -15.53
CA LEU A 256 3.27 8.54 -15.38
C LEU A 256 4.17 9.50 -16.16
N LEU A 257 5.42 9.09 -16.41
CA LEU A 257 6.44 9.90 -17.06
C LEU A 257 6.92 9.21 -18.35
N ARG A 258 7.09 10.03 -19.39
CA ARG A 258 7.55 9.63 -20.71
C ARG A 258 9.03 9.23 -20.66
N PRO A 259 9.40 8.05 -21.20
CA PRO A 259 10.80 7.62 -21.24
C PRO A 259 11.64 8.42 -22.26
N ASP A 260 11.01 9.05 -23.25
CA ASP A 260 11.61 9.88 -24.31
C ASP A 260 11.60 11.38 -23.96
N ALA A 261 11.57 11.72 -22.67
CA ALA A 261 11.57 13.09 -22.16
C ALA A 261 12.68 13.33 -21.12
N SER A 262 12.97 14.60 -20.88
CA SER A 262 13.87 15.10 -19.84
C SER A 262 13.11 15.88 -18.77
N TYR A 263 13.48 15.64 -17.51
CA TYR A 263 12.87 16.29 -16.35
C TYR A 263 13.89 17.05 -15.51
N ILE A 264 13.61 18.32 -15.23
CA ILE A 264 14.51 19.19 -14.46
C ILE A 264 14.06 19.22 -13.00
N LEU A 265 14.96 18.91 -12.08
CA LEU A 265 14.73 18.97 -10.64
C LEU A 265 15.68 19.98 -9.98
N ILE A 266 15.15 21.16 -9.66
CA ILE A 266 15.90 22.21 -8.97
C ILE A 266 15.95 21.89 -7.48
N GLY A 267 17.16 21.85 -6.90
CA GLY A 267 17.36 21.31 -5.55
C GLY A 267 17.46 19.78 -5.53
N GLY A 268 17.59 19.14 -6.70
CA GLY A 268 17.57 17.69 -6.87
C GLY A 268 18.70 16.93 -6.18
N THR A 269 19.76 17.60 -5.77
CA THR A 269 20.89 16.96 -5.06
C THR A 269 20.62 16.76 -3.56
N GLY A 270 19.61 17.42 -2.98
CA GLY A 270 19.22 17.25 -1.57
C GLY A 270 18.48 15.93 -1.27
N GLY A 271 18.24 15.62 0.01
CA GLY A 271 17.55 14.38 0.43
C GLY A 271 16.22 14.14 -0.29
N LEU A 272 15.31 15.12 -0.20
CA LEU A 272 14.02 15.07 -0.88
C LEU A 272 14.16 15.03 -2.41
N GLY A 273 15.09 15.81 -2.98
CA GLY A 273 15.35 15.82 -4.41
C GLY A 273 15.77 14.44 -4.96
N ARG A 274 16.68 13.75 -4.26
CA ARG A 274 17.11 12.40 -4.64
C ARG A 274 15.99 11.37 -4.51
N SER A 275 15.15 11.50 -3.48
CA SER A 275 13.94 10.69 -3.31
C SER A 275 12.99 10.86 -4.51
N ILE A 276 12.65 12.10 -4.86
CA ILE A 276 11.81 12.43 -6.00
C ILE A 276 12.41 11.85 -7.28
N ALA A 277 13.71 12.03 -7.53
CA ALA A 277 14.36 11.50 -8.72
C ALA A 277 14.29 9.97 -8.81
N LYS A 278 14.52 9.26 -7.69
CA LYS A 278 14.38 7.80 -7.62
C LYS A 278 12.94 7.36 -7.89
N TRP A 279 11.98 8.04 -7.28
CA TRP A 279 10.57 7.76 -7.48
C TRP A 279 10.13 8.02 -8.93
N MET A 280 10.46 9.16 -9.52
CA MET A 280 10.17 9.49 -10.92
C MET A 280 10.75 8.44 -11.87
N SER A 281 11.96 7.94 -11.57
CA SER A 281 12.59 6.87 -12.35
C SER A 281 11.76 5.58 -12.32
N SER A 282 11.18 5.24 -11.18
CA SER A 282 10.23 4.11 -11.05
C SER A 282 8.90 4.34 -11.79
N LYS A 283 8.58 5.59 -12.15
CA LYS A 283 7.38 5.99 -12.89
C LYS A 283 7.63 6.24 -14.38
N GLY A 284 8.81 5.90 -14.89
CA GLY A 284 9.13 5.92 -16.31
C GLY A 284 10.13 7.00 -16.75
N ALA A 285 10.52 7.93 -15.86
CA ALA A 285 11.53 8.93 -16.20
C ALA A 285 12.88 8.28 -16.49
N LYS A 286 13.35 8.37 -17.74
CA LYS A 286 14.67 7.87 -18.14
C LYS A 286 15.74 8.95 -18.13
N ASN A 287 15.39 10.23 -18.20
CA ASN A 287 16.35 11.33 -18.19
C ASN A 287 15.96 12.36 -17.13
N THR A 288 16.72 12.42 -16.04
CA THR A 288 16.49 13.39 -14.96
C THR A 288 17.72 14.26 -14.76
N VAL A 289 17.53 15.57 -14.79
CA VAL A 289 18.58 16.56 -14.59
C VAL A 289 18.48 17.16 -13.19
N LEU A 290 19.42 16.81 -12.32
CA LEU A 290 19.53 17.36 -10.97
C LEU A 290 20.33 18.66 -11.03
N VAL A 291 19.69 19.77 -10.65
CA VAL A 291 20.29 21.10 -10.75
C VAL A 291 20.58 21.65 -9.36
N SER A 292 21.81 22.13 -9.18
CA SER A 292 22.23 22.83 -7.97
C SER A 292 23.32 23.86 -8.26
N ARG A 293 23.55 24.79 -7.33
CA ARG A 293 24.56 25.86 -7.48
C ARG A 293 26.01 25.39 -7.43
N ARG A 294 26.30 24.19 -6.91
CA ARG A 294 27.67 23.72 -6.66
C ARG A 294 28.03 22.39 -7.34
N ALA A 295 27.09 21.76 -8.06
CA ALA A 295 27.16 20.40 -8.64
C ALA A 295 28.22 19.48 -8.01
N ALA A 296 28.05 19.17 -6.73
CA ALA A 296 28.85 18.14 -6.10
C ALA A 296 28.15 16.80 -6.33
N ILE A 297 28.81 15.90 -7.08
CA ILE A 297 28.48 14.47 -7.01
C ILE A 297 29.13 13.95 -5.71
N ASP A 298 28.42 14.16 -4.60
CA ASP A 298 28.76 13.53 -3.34
C ASP A 298 28.42 12.03 -3.37
N ASP A 299 28.81 11.30 -2.32
CA ASP A 299 28.59 9.85 -2.25
C ASP A 299 27.11 9.47 -2.30
N LYS A 300 26.20 10.34 -1.83
CA LYS A 300 24.75 10.10 -1.84
C LYS A 300 24.19 10.23 -3.26
N VAL A 301 24.63 11.22 -4.03
CA VAL A 301 24.27 11.39 -5.44
C VAL A 301 24.90 10.29 -6.30
N ARG A 302 26.15 9.88 -6.02
CA ARG A 302 26.81 8.76 -6.69
C ARG A 302 26.04 7.46 -6.48
N ALA A 303 25.66 7.15 -5.25
CA ALA A 303 24.84 5.97 -4.94
C ALA A 303 23.50 5.95 -5.70
N LEU A 304 22.86 7.11 -5.88
CA LEU A 304 21.65 7.23 -6.69
C LEU A 304 21.93 6.89 -8.16
N ILE A 305 23.00 7.45 -8.74
CA ILE A 305 23.41 7.18 -10.13
C ILE A 305 23.71 5.69 -10.32
N ASP A 306 24.51 5.10 -9.42
CA ASP A 306 24.92 3.69 -9.48
C ASP A 306 23.72 2.74 -9.36
N THR A 307 22.71 3.12 -8.58
CA THR A 307 21.46 2.35 -8.44
C THR A 307 20.60 2.39 -9.71
N LEU A 308 20.55 3.54 -10.38
CA LEU A 308 19.59 3.78 -11.46
C LEU A 308 20.15 3.52 -12.87
N THR A 309 21.46 3.65 -13.06
CA THR A 309 22.13 3.42 -14.35
C THR A 309 21.86 2.01 -14.91
N PRO A 310 21.95 0.92 -14.11
CA PRO A 310 21.63 -0.44 -14.60
C PRO A 310 20.18 -0.61 -15.06
N LEU A 311 19.27 0.27 -14.63
CA LEU A 311 17.85 0.28 -15.03
C LEU A 311 17.61 1.11 -16.31
N GLY A 312 18.69 1.53 -16.98
CA GLY A 312 18.66 2.36 -18.19
C GLY A 312 18.21 3.80 -17.91
N VAL A 313 18.38 4.29 -16.68
CA VAL A 313 18.03 5.65 -16.28
C VAL A 313 19.29 6.51 -16.27
N ARG A 314 19.24 7.66 -16.94
CA ARG A 314 20.29 8.66 -16.99
C ARG A 314 19.99 9.79 -16.01
N ILE A 315 20.75 9.84 -14.92
CA ILE A 315 20.78 10.98 -14.01
C ILE A 315 21.95 11.89 -14.40
N VAL A 316 21.65 13.15 -14.74
CA VAL A 316 22.66 14.16 -15.08
C VAL A 316 22.67 15.22 -14.00
N VAL A 317 23.86 15.57 -13.49
CA VAL A 317 24.00 16.63 -12.49
C VAL A 317 24.58 17.86 -13.17
N LYS A 318 23.90 19.00 -13.07
CA LYS A 318 24.32 20.27 -13.70
C LYS A 318 24.48 21.39 -12.69
N VAL A 319 25.50 22.23 -12.91
CA VAL A 319 25.68 23.49 -12.17
C VAL A 319 24.78 24.52 -12.83
N CYS A 320 23.89 25.15 -12.08
CA CYS A 320 23.17 26.33 -12.55
C CYS A 320 22.78 27.17 -11.36
N ASP A 321 23.01 28.47 -11.45
CA ASP A 321 22.38 29.44 -10.54
C ASP A 321 21.07 29.90 -11.16
N VAL A 322 19.96 29.29 -10.74
CA VAL A 322 18.63 29.59 -11.30
C VAL A 322 18.22 31.05 -11.13
N THR A 323 18.87 31.79 -10.24
CA THR A 323 18.61 33.23 -10.05
C THR A 323 19.20 34.10 -11.16
N SER A 324 20.05 33.54 -12.03
CA SER A 324 20.59 34.21 -13.22
C SER A 324 19.91 33.69 -14.48
N GLN A 325 19.28 34.59 -15.24
CA GLN A 325 18.64 34.26 -16.53
C GLN A 325 19.65 33.63 -17.49
N GLU A 326 20.85 34.22 -17.61
CA GLU A 326 21.94 33.74 -18.47
C GLU A 326 22.35 32.30 -18.12
N SER A 327 22.40 31.97 -16.81
CA SER A 327 22.74 30.61 -16.37
C SER A 327 21.66 29.60 -16.72
N VAL A 328 20.37 29.97 -16.64
CA VAL A 328 19.25 29.11 -17.00
C VAL A 328 19.21 28.89 -18.52
N GLU A 329 19.46 29.93 -19.31
CA GLU A 329 19.56 29.84 -20.76
C GLU A 329 20.71 28.93 -21.20
N ALA A 330 21.90 29.07 -20.61
CA ALA A 330 23.03 28.19 -20.89
C ALA A 330 22.71 26.73 -20.54
N LEU A 331 22.07 26.47 -19.38
CA LEU A 331 21.63 25.14 -18.99
C LEU A 331 20.71 24.51 -20.04
N VAL A 332 19.67 25.24 -20.45
CA VAL A 332 18.63 24.72 -21.35
C VAL A 332 19.13 24.59 -22.80
N ASN A 333 19.80 25.63 -23.31
CA ASN A 333 20.13 25.74 -24.73
C ASN A 333 21.45 25.06 -25.09
N GLU A 334 22.41 24.99 -24.16
CA GLU A 334 23.74 24.45 -24.44
C GLU A 334 23.96 23.11 -23.75
N GLU A 335 23.70 23.04 -22.44
CA GLU A 335 24.08 21.89 -21.63
C GLU A 335 23.12 20.70 -21.71
N MET A 336 21.87 20.94 -22.12
CA MET A 336 20.83 19.93 -22.26
C MET A 336 20.48 19.61 -23.71
N LYS A 337 21.19 20.18 -24.69
CA LYS A 337 20.91 20.01 -26.13
C LYS A 337 20.94 18.56 -26.62
N ASP A 338 21.73 17.71 -25.97
CA ASP A 338 21.91 16.28 -26.32
C ASP A 338 20.94 15.35 -25.57
N LEU A 339 20.00 15.93 -24.81
CA LEU A 339 18.97 15.19 -24.08
C LEU A 339 17.62 15.27 -24.81
N PRO A 340 16.68 14.35 -24.55
CA PRO A 340 15.33 14.46 -25.09
C PRO A 340 14.61 15.73 -24.63
N PRO A 341 13.49 16.12 -25.28
CA PRO A 341 12.78 17.35 -24.96
C PRO A 341 12.46 17.52 -23.47
N ILE A 342 12.60 18.74 -22.97
CA ILE A 342 12.24 19.07 -21.58
C ILE A 342 10.73 19.05 -21.48
N CYS A 343 10.20 18.13 -20.68
CA CYS A 343 8.76 17.93 -20.53
C CYS A 343 8.27 18.11 -19.09
N GLY A 344 9.15 18.41 -18.14
CA GLY A 344 8.69 18.73 -16.80
C GLY A 344 9.74 19.38 -15.92
N VAL A 345 9.25 20.22 -15.01
CA VAL A 345 10.07 20.94 -14.04
C VAL A 345 9.49 20.74 -12.64
N ILE A 346 10.35 20.41 -11.68
CA ILE A 346 10.06 20.51 -10.25
C ILE A 346 11.02 21.53 -9.66
N HIS A 347 10.46 22.64 -9.16
CA HIS A 347 11.20 23.73 -8.57
C HIS A 347 11.19 23.63 -7.04
N GLY A 348 12.26 23.05 -6.48
CA GLY A 348 12.47 22.89 -5.04
C GLY A 348 13.65 23.70 -4.50
N ALA A 349 13.96 24.85 -5.10
CA ALA A 349 15.04 25.70 -4.61
C ALA A 349 14.68 26.28 -3.24
N MET A 350 15.62 26.20 -2.30
CA MET A 350 15.42 26.69 -0.95
C MET A 350 16.70 27.27 -0.37
N VAL A 351 16.58 28.46 0.22
CA VAL A 351 17.56 29.11 1.07
C VAL A 351 16.82 29.62 2.30
N LEU A 352 17.30 29.29 3.49
CA LEU A 352 16.70 29.76 4.75
C LEU A 352 17.70 30.65 5.50
N ARG A 353 17.21 31.76 6.03
CA ARG A 353 17.91 32.68 6.94
C ARG A 353 16.89 33.19 7.95
N ASP A 354 16.65 32.38 8.98
CA ASP A 354 15.58 32.66 9.94
C ASP A 354 16.00 33.79 10.89
N MET A 355 15.27 34.90 10.85
CA MET A 355 15.47 36.06 11.71
C MET A 355 14.21 36.91 11.76
N LEU A 356 13.97 37.58 12.90
CA LEU A 356 12.85 38.51 13.02
C LEU A 356 12.95 39.61 11.95
N PHE A 357 11.81 39.99 11.37
CA PHE A 357 11.76 40.94 10.27
C PHE A 357 12.41 42.30 10.61
N GLU A 358 12.27 42.75 11.86
CA GLU A 358 12.92 43.98 12.37
C GLU A 358 14.46 43.95 12.33
N ASN A 359 15.06 42.76 12.31
CA ASN A 359 16.49 42.54 12.22
C ASN A 359 16.94 42.11 10.81
N MET A 360 16.00 42.02 9.86
CA MET A 360 16.27 41.51 8.52
C MET A 360 16.75 42.64 7.61
N SER A 361 17.96 42.50 7.08
CA SER A 361 18.45 43.42 6.06
C SER A 361 17.81 43.13 4.69
N LEU A 362 17.86 44.09 3.77
CA LEU A 362 17.44 43.87 2.37
C LEU A 362 18.28 42.76 1.71
N GLU A 363 19.55 42.64 2.07
CA GLU A 363 20.42 41.58 1.58
C GLU A 363 19.94 40.20 2.04
N ASP A 364 19.57 40.06 3.31
CA ASP A 364 19.02 38.82 3.85
C ASP A 364 17.70 38.43 3.19
N PHE A 365 16.80 39.41 3.02
CA PHE A 365 15.53 39.20 2.34
C PHE A 365 15.76 38.72 0.90
N THR A 366 16.60 39.43 0.15
CA THR A 366 16.91 39.12 -1.25
C THR A 366 17.59 37.75 -1.36
N ALA A 367 18.51 37.41 -0.46
CA ALA A 367 19.23 36.15 -0.49
C ALA A 367 18.32 34.93 -0.31
N VAL A 368 17.24 35.06 0.49
CA VAL A 368 16.22 34.02 0.69
C VAL A 368 15.26 33.99 -0.49
N ALA A 369 14.67 35.13 -0.84
CA ALA A 369 13.59 35.21 -1.80
C ALA A 369 14.02 34.82 -3.22
N ARG A 370 15.23 35.24 -3.63
CA ARG A 370 15.64 35.14 -5.03
C ARG A 370 15.65 33.74 -5.62
N SER A 371 15.93 32.75 -4.77
CA SER A 371 16.01 31.35 -5.18
C SER A 371 14.67 30.81 -5.70
N LYS A 372 13.56 31.30 -5.13
CA LYS A 372 12.20 30.93 -5.50
C LYS A 372 11.61 31.90 -6.53
N VAL A 373 11.81 33.20 -6.32
CA VAL A 373 11.20 34.25 -7.14
C VAL A 373 11.85 34.30 -8.53
N GLU A 374 13.09 34.77 -8.62
CA GLU A 374 13.86 34.85 -9.87
C GLU A 374 14.10 33.45 -10.44
N GLY A 375 14.31 32.45 -9.58
CA GLY A 375 14.43 31.05 -10.00
C GLY A 375 13.24 30.55 -10.82
N ALA A 376 12.02 30.72 -10.32
CA ALA A 376 10.81 30.31 -11.04
C ALA A 376 10.57 31.19 -12.27
N TRP A 377 10.81 32.50 -12.18
CA TRP A 377 10.62 33.45 -13.27
C TRP A 377 11.56 33.16 -14.46
N ASN A 378 12.84 32.92 -14.19
CA ASN A 378 13.82 32.63 -15.24
C ASN A 378 13.53 31.29 -15.93
N LEU A 379 13.14 30.27 -15.16
CA LEU A 379 12.69 28.98 -15.73
C LEU A 379 11.43 29.16 -16.58
N HIS A 380 10.48 29.99 -16.15
CA HIS A 380 9.28 30.29 -16.93
C HIS A 380 9.63 30.91 -18.28
N ASN A 381 10.40 32.00 -18.29
CA ASN A 381 10.75 32.72 -19.53
C ASN A 381 11.51 31.81 -20.50
N THR A 382 12.45 31.02 -19.99
CA THR A 382 13.28 30.15 -20.82
C THR A 382 12.49 28.95 -21.37
N LEU A 383 11.55 28.41 -20.60
CA LEU A 383 10.82 27.18 -20.95
C LEU A 383 9.37 27.43 -21.40
N MET A 384 8.95 28.68 -21.63
CA MET A 384 7.55 28.99 -21.95
C MET A 384 7.06 28.30 -23.23
N ASN A 385 7.97 28.06 -24.18
CA ASN A 385 7.70 27.39 -25.45
C ASN A 385 8.08 25.91 -25.44
N SER A 386 8.54 25.37 -24.31
CA SER A 386 8.85 23.94 -24.17
C SER A 386 7.56 23.13 -23.99
N PRO A 387 7.51 21.87 -24.47
CA PRO A 387 6.34 21.00 -24.36
C PRO A 387 6.24 20.39 -22.96
N LEU A 388 6.12 21.25 -21.94
CA LEU A 388 6.00 20.81 -20.55
C LEU A 388 4.64 20.14 -20.34
N ASP A 389 4.68 18.92 -19.80
CA ASP A 389 3.53 18.21 -19.25
C ASP A 389 3.17 18.77 -17.87
N PHE A 390 4.17 19.22 -17.09
CA PHE A 390 3.98 19.78 -15.75
C PHE A 390 5.05 20.83 -15.38
N PHE A 391 4.67 21.75 -14.50
CA PHE A 391 5.57 22.62 -13.76
C PHE A 391 5.12 22.65 -12.29
N ILE A 392 5.86 21.96 -11.41
CA ILE A 392 5.51 21.86 -9.99
C ILE A 392 6.44 22.76 -9.19
N ALA A 393 5.88 23.75 -8.49
CA ALA A 393 6.58 24.55 -7.50
C ALA A 393 6.40 23.93 -6.11
N LEU A 394 7.50 23.57 -5.46
CA LEU A 394 7.47 23.18 -4.05
C LEU A 394 7.51 24.47 -3.22
N SER A 395 6.33 24.95 -2.87
CA SER A 395 6.11 26.13 -2.02
C SER A 395 6.09 25.69 -0.55
N SER A 396 5.54 26.52 0.35
CA SER A 396 5.49 26.18 1.77
C SER A 396 4.29 26.81 2.45
N MET A 397 3.71 26.05 3.37
CA MET A 397 2.65 26.50 4.28
C MET A 397 3.01 27.84 4.98
N ALA A 398 4.30 28.15 5.18
CA ALA A 398 4.75 29.43 5.71
C ALA A 398 4.33 30.65 4.85
N GLY A 399 4.08 30.50 3.54
CA GLY A 399 3.52 31.55 2.68
C GLY A 399 2.04 31.86 2.98
N ILE A 400 1.33 30.89 3.56
CA ILE A 400 -0.10 30.98 3.87
C ILE A 400 -0.32 31.52 5.28
N ILE A 401 0.23 30.84 6.29
CA ILE A 401 0.03 31.19 7.71
C ILE A 401 1.10 32.13 8.27
N GLY A 402 2.22 32.32 7.56
CA GLY A 402 3.41 32.96 8.11
C GLY A 402 4.17 32.03 9.05
N ASN A 403 5.43 32.35 9.33
CA ASN A 403 6.17 31.69 10.41
C ASN A 403 7.15 32.66 11.06
N ARG A 404 7.38 32.50 12.37
CA ARG A 404 8.25 33.40 13.14
C ARG A 404 9.67 33.33 12.59
N GLY A 405 10.20 34.47 12.19
CA GLY A 405 11.55 34.58 11.66
C GLY A 405 11.68 34.25 10.16
N GLN A 406 10.59 33.92 9.47
CA GLN A 406 10.64 33.45 8.07
C GLN A 406 9.99 34.43 7.09
N ALA A 407 9.97 35.74 7.40
CA ALA A 407 9.27 36.74 6.58
C ALA A 407 9.66 36.71 5.08
N ALA A 408 10.95 36.65 4.76
CA ALA A 408 11.42 36.54 3.38
C ALA A 408 11.04 35.22 2.72
N TYR A 409 11.07 34.12 3.48
CA TYR A 409 10.69 32.80 2.98
C TYR A 409 9.19 32.72 2.72
N SER A 410 8.36 33.22 3.64
CA SER A 410 6.91 33.37 3.47
C SER A 410 6.58 34.19 2.23
N ALA A 411 7.21 35.35 2.04
CA ALA A 411 7.00 36.20 0.87
C ALA A 411 7.36 35.50 -0.45
N ALA A 412 8.46 34.73 -0.46
CA ALA A 412 8.91 34.00 -1.63
C ALA A 412 7.97 32.84 -2.02
N ASN A 413 7.39 32.16 -1.02
CA ASN A 413 6.41 31.09 -1.25
C ASN A 413 5.05 31.66 -1.70
N ALA A 414 4.58 32.75 -1.09
CA ALA A 414 3.40 33.45 -1.57
C ALA A 414 3.55 33.95 -3.02
N PHE A 415 4.76 34.37 -3.42
CA PHE A 415 5.05 34.64 -4.82
C PHE A 415 4.92 33.38 -5.69
N LEU A 416 5.46 32.23 -5.28
CA LEU A 416 5.34 30.98 -6.06
C LEU A 416 3.89 30.59 -6.29
N ASP A 417 3.03 30.71 -5.28
CA ASP A 417 1.61 30.40 -5.39
C ASP A 417 0.93 31.30 -6.44
N GLY A 418 1.12 32.62 -6.33
CA GLY A 418 0.61 33.57 -7.31
C GLY A 418 1.25 33.44 -8.70
N PHE A 419 2.52 33.04 -8.77
CA PHE A 419 3.22 32.78 -10.03
C PHE A 419 2.64 31.56 -10.74
N ILE A 420 2.29 30.50 -10.01
CA ILE A 420 1.62 29.34 -10.60
C ILE A 420 0.25 29.72 -11.14
N GLU A 421 -0.53 30.53 -10.40
CA GLU A 421 -1.80 31.06 -10.89
C GLU A 421 -1.61 31.88 -12.19
N HIS A 422 -0.62 32.77 -12.22
CA HIS A 422 -0.26 33.52 -13.42
C HIS A 422 0.09 32.60 -14.59
N ARG A 423 0.93 31.58 -14.37
CA ARG A 423 1.34 30.62 -15.40
C ARG A 423 0.13 29.86 -15.96
N LYS A 424 -0.80 29.44 -15.10
CA LYS A 424 -2.06 28.80 -15.52
C LYS A 424 -2.97 29.74 -16.31
N SER A 425 -3.01 31.03 -15.96
CA SER A 425 -3.79 32.03 -16.72
C SER A 425 -3.31 32.19 -18.18
N LEU A 426 -2.07 31.82 -18.46
CA LEU A 426 -1.49 31.78 -19.81
C LEU A 426 -1.75 30.43 -20.53
N GLY A 427 -2.50 29.51 -19.93
CA GLY A 427 -2.73 28.16 -20.46
C GLY A 427 -1.54 27.22 -20.32
N LEU A 428 -0.53 27.58 -19.53
CA LEU A 428 0.66 26.76 -19.29
C LEU A 428 0.46 25.88 -18.05
N PRO A 429 1.06 24.67 -17.99
CA PRO A 429 0.94 23.81 -16.82
C PRO A 429 1.58 24.45 -15.59
N GLY A 430 0.97 24.24 -14.43
CA GLY A 430 1.42 24.79 -13.16
C GLY A 430 0.72 24.16 -11.96
N THR A 431 1.49 23.77 -10.95
CA THR A 431 0.97 23.31 -9.66
C THR A 431 1.86 23.86 -8.55
N SER A 432 1.26 24.41 -7.49
CA SER A 432 1.96 24.78 -6.26
C SER A 432 1.58 23.80 -5.16
N ILE A 433 2.59 23.28 -4.46
CA ILE A 433 2.42 22.42 -3.29
C ILE A 433 3.06 23.13 -2.10
N ASP A 434 2.23 23.66 -1.22
CA ASP A 434 2.63 24.28 0.04
C ASP A 434 2.96 23.21 1.07
N LEU A 435 4.23 22.81 1.07
CA LEU A 435 4.75 21.83 2.01
C LEU A 435 4.84 22.40 3.43
N THR A 436 4.30 21.65 4.37
CA THR A 436 4.69 21.68 5.77
C THR A 436 6.05 20.97 5.94
N ALA A 437 6.49 20.84 7.17
CA ALA A 437 7.70 20.14 7.53
C ALA A 437 7.70 18.65 7.11
N VAL A 438 8.68 18.25 6.31
CA VAL A 438 8.93 16.85 5.93
C VAL A 438 9.84 16.21 6.98
N SER A 439 9.34 15.17 7.64
CA SER A 439 9.91 14.65 8.91
C SER A 439 11.11 13.71 8.74
N ASP A 440 11.13 12.93 7.67
CA ASP A 440 12.00 11.77 7.45
C ASP A 440 13.03 11.96 6.34
N VAL A 441 12.86 12.95 5.45
CA VAL A 441 13.82 13.32 4.40
C VAL A 441 13.99 14.83 4.23
N GLY A 442 15.15 15.24 3.69
CA GLY A 442 15.45 16.64 3.38
C GLY A 442 15.90 17.46 4.58
N TYR A 443 15.56 18.74 4.62
CA TYR A 443 16.15 19.72 5.55
C TYR A 443 16.07 19.30 7.03
N LEU A 444 14.88 18.88 7.50
CA LEU A 444 14.71 18.51 8.91
C LEU A 444 15.45 17.22 9.26
N ALA A 445 15.40 16.22 8.38
CA ALA A 445 16.11 14.95 8.55
C ALA A 445 17.64 15.13 8.52
N ASP A 446 18.14 16.09 7.75
CA ASP A 446 19.57 16.42 7.63
C ASP A 446 20.07 17.38 8.74
N THR A 447 19.18 17.98 9.55
CA THR A 447 19.56 18.83 10.71
C THR A 447 19.69 18.05 12.03
N ASP A 448 20.60 18.53 12.89
CA ASP A 448 20.84 17.98 14.24
C ASP A 448 19.59 18.01 15.13
N PHE A 449 19.52 17.05 16.06
CA PHE A 449 18.36 16.78 16.91
C PHE A 449 17.79 18.02 17.63
N GLN A 450 18.66 18.89 18.17
CA GLN A 450 18.23 20.10 18.89
C GLN A 450 17.54 21.11 17.96
N ARG A 451 18.12 21.38 16.78
CA ARG A 451 17.51 22.27 15.78
C ARG A 451 16.23 21.70 15.20
N ARG A 452 16.15 20.37 15.02
CA ARG A 452 14.92 19.69 14.62
C ARG A 452 13.81 19.90 15.64
N GLN A 453 14.11 19.76 16.93
CA GLN A 453 13.14 19.95 17.99
C GLN A 453 12.66 21.41 18.09
N GLU A 454 13.56 22.39 17.91
CA GLU A 454 13.20 23.80 17.84
C GLU A 454 12.34 24.13 16.62
N ALA A 455 12.70 23.60 15.44
CA ALA A 455 11.89 23.76 14.24
C ALA A 455 10.49 23.18 14.44
N MET A 456 10.37 21.96 15.01
CA MET A 456 9.10 21.30 15.32
C MET A 456 8.21 22.09 16.28
N LYS A 457 8.80 22.78 17.28
CA LYS A 457 8.03 23.65 18.18
C LYS A 457 7.47 24.89 17.49
N ASN A 458 8.13 25.34 16.43
CA ASN A 458 7.75 26.54 15.68
C ASN A 458 6.92 26.23 14.43
N ILE A 459 6.75 24.94 14.09
CA ILE A 459 5.88 24.53 12.98
C ILE A 459 4.45 24.64 13.48
N GLY A 460 3.71 25.59 12.91
CA GLY A 460 2.28 25.76 13.17
C GLY A 460 1.43 24.72 12.44
N GLY A 461 1.78 23.44 12.45
CA GLY A 461 1.04 22.43 11.72
C GLY A 461 1.57 21.02 11.93
N GLN A 462 0.89 20.04 11.34
CA GLN A 462 1.39 18.67 11.32
C GLN A 462 2.56 18.54 10.35
N THR A 463 3.49 17.63 10.64
CA THR A 463 4.51 17.21 9.68
C THR A 463 3.92 16.23 8.67
N ILE A 464 4.58 16.10 7.53
CA ILE A 464 4.32 15.03 6.55
C ILE A 464 5.56 14.15 6.38
N ASP A 465 5.40 13.00 5.77
CA ASP A 465 6.49 12.08 5.42
C ASP A 465 6.85 12.08 3.93
N GLU A 466 7.95 11.41 3.57
CA GLU A 466 8.43 11.28 2.19
C GLU A 466 7.34 10.74 1.26
N SER A 467 6.59 9.72 1.72
CA SER A 467 5.60 9.03 0.90
C SER A 467 4.41 9.94 0.56
N GLU A 468 4.00 10.80 1.49
CA GLU A 468 2.98 11.81 1.29
C GLU A 468 3.42 12.87 0.28
N VAL A 469 4.67 13.35 0.36
CA VAL A 469 5.21 14.28 -0.64
C VAL A 469 5.22 13.65 -2.03
N LEU A 470 5.66 12.40 -2.16
CA LEU A 470 5.66 11.68 -3.43
C LEU A 470 4.24 11.44 -3.96
N ALA A 471 3.26 11.20 -3.09
CA ALA A 471 1.85 11.08 -3.48
C ALA A 471 1.28 12.42 -4.00
N LEU A 472 1.63 13.54 -3.37
CA LEU A 472 1.23 14.88 -3.83
C LEU A 472 1.86 15.22 -5.19
N ILE A 473 3.13 14.87 -5.40
CA ILE A 473 3.76 15.00 -6.72
C ILE A 473 3.04 14.13 -7.75
N ALA A 474 2.70 12.88 -7.41
CA ALA A 474 1.93 12.02 -8.30
C ALA A 474 0.58 12.64 -8.70
N ALA A 475 -0.15 13.18 -7.72
CA ALA A 475 -1.42 13.86 -7.93
C ALA A 475 -1.27 15.15 -8.76
N GLY A 476 -0.13 15.85 -8.65
CA GLY A 476 0.22 16.98 -9.51
C GLY A 476 0.48 16.54 -10.96
N LEU A 477 1.17 15.40 -11.15
CA LEU A 477 1.47 14.86 -12.48
C LEU A 477 0.23 14.31 -13.20
N THR A 478 -0.74 13.75 -12.46
CA THR A 478 -1.99 13.20 -13.03
C THR A 478 -3.07 14.26 -13.27
N GLY A 479 -2.86 15.49 -12.76
CA GLY A 479 -3.86 16.55 -12.79
C GLY A 479 -4.94 16.43 -11.71
N ASP A 480 -4.82 15.49 -10.78
CA ASP A 480 -5.78 15.31 -9.68
C ASP A 480 -5.81 16.54 -8.76
N LEU A 481 -4.67 17.20 -8.55
CA LEU A 481 -4.61 18.46 -7.79
C LEU A 481 -5.29 19.62 -8.53
N ASP A 482 -5.22 19.65 -9.86
CA ASP A 482 -5.96 20.65 -10.65
C ASP A 482 -7.47 20.48 -10.51
N GLN A 483 -7.95 19.23 -10.51
CA GLN A 483 -9.37 18.92 -10.34
C GLN A 483 -9.86 19.17 -8.91
N SER A 484 -9.04 18.84 -7.91
CA SER A 484 -9.45 18.84 -6.51
C SER A 484 -9.28 20.20 -5.82
N CYS A 485 -8.19 20.91 -6.14
CA CYS A 485 -7.81 22.14 -5.46
C CYS A 485 -7.23 23.20 -6.41
N SER A 486 -7.63 23.18 -7.69
CA SER A 486 -7.17 24.15 -8.70
C SER A 486 -5.64 24.24 -8.81
N GLY A 487 -4.93 23.16 -8.50
CA GLY A 487 -3.47 23.08 -8.61
C GLY A 487 -2.73 23.80 -7.49
N HIS A 488 -3.41 24.24 -6.43
CA HIS A 488 -2.80 24.82 -5.23
C HIS A 488 -3.14 23.95 -4.02
N CYS A 489 -2.16 23.17 -3.56
CA CYS A 489 -2.35 22.22 -2.46
C CYS A 489 -1.64 22.72 -1.21
N ILE A 490 -2.37 22.84 -0.09
CA ILE A 490 -1.83 23.26 1.21
C ILE A 490 -1.83 22.07 2.17
N THR A 491 -0.66 21.76 2.72
CA THR A 491 -0.47 20.62 3.63
C THR A 491 -0.31 21.06 5.09
N GLY A 492 -0.53 20.15 6.04
CA GLY A 492 -0.20 20.35 7.45
C GLY A 492 -1.17 21.22 8.28
N LEU A 493 -2.21 21.83 7.67
CA LEU A 493 -3.21 22.65 8.36
C LEU A 493 -4.32 21.81 9.00
N ARG A 494 -3.97 21.03 10.03
CA ARG A 494 -4.93 20.28 10.85
C ARG A 494 -4.97 20.82 12.28
N LEU A 495 -6.16 21.11 12.78
CA LEU A 495 -6.39 21.59 14.14
C LEU A 495 -6.79 20.40 15.05
N ASP A 496 -5.81 19.79 15.71
CA ASP A 496 -6.08 18.75 16.73
C ASP A 496 -6.31 19.36 18.12
N SER A 497 -5.89 20.62 18.33
CA SER A 497 -6.12 21.41 19.53
C SER A 497 -6.25 22.89 19.16
N LEU A 498 -7.17 23.59 19.82
CA LEU A 498 -7.40 25.03 19.65
C LEU A 498 -6.32 25.89 20.31
N GLU A 499 -5.47 25.31 21.17
CA GLU A 499 -4.51 26.04 22.00
C GLU A 499 -3.10 26.13 21.39
N ASN A 500 -2.77 25.27 20.42
CA ASN A 500 -1.38 25.12 19.93
C ASN A 500 -1.08 25.75 18.57
N ASN A 501 -2.08 26.31 17.88
CA ASN A 501 -1.92 26.82 16.52
C ASN A 501 -2.01 28.35 16.49
N PHE A 502 -0.87 29.04 16.34
CA PHE A 502 -0.82 30.51 16.37
C PHE A 502 -1.68 31.20 15.29
N TRP A 503 -1.94 30.50 14.19
CA TRP A 503 -2.76 30.98 13.07
C TRP A 503 -4.26 30.67 13.25
N ALA A 504 -4.64 29.87 14.25
CA ALA A 504 -6.04 29.48 14.46
C ALA A 504 -6.96 30.68 14.79
N GLN A 505 -6.39 31.77 15.33
CA GLN A 505 -7.10 33.02 15.63
C GLN A 505 -7.15 33.98 14.43
N ASP A 506 -6.48 33.66 13.32
CA ASP A 506 -6.53 34.47 12.11
C ASP A 506 -7.84 34.19 11.36
N ALA A 507 -8.58 35.26 11.07
CA ALA A 507 -9.89 35.20 10.44
C ALA A 507 -9.89 34.48 9.09
N ARG A 508 -8.75 34.44 8.38
CA ARG A 508 -8.59 33.69 7.12
C ARG A 508 -8.85 32.20 7.29
N PHE A 509 -8.58 31.66 8.47
CA PHE A 509 -8.78 30.24 8.80
C PHE A 509 -10.00 30.00 9.67
N SER A 510 -10.90 30.98 9.80
CA SER A 510 -12.13 30.86 10.59
C SER A 510 -12.97 29.66 10.19
N VAL A 511 -13.04 29.30 8.90
CA VAL A 511 -13.74 28.11 8.42
C VAL A 511 -13.12 26.83 8.98
N LEU A 512 -11.78 26.71 8.94
CA LEU A 512 -11.06 25.57 9.53
C LEU A 512 -11.24 25.54 11.05
N TYR A 513 -11.14 26.70 11.69
CA TYR A 513 -11.37 26.86 13.13
C TYR A 513 -12.79 26.44 13.53
N HIS A 514 -13.82 26.87 12.79
CA HIS A 514 -15.21 26.52 13.08
C HIS A 514 -15.51 25.05 12.79
N ALA A 515 -14.96 24.49 11.71
CA ALA A 515 -15.06 23.06 11.43
C ALA A 515 -14.39 22.22 12.55
N ALA A 516 -13.21 22.64 12.99
CA ALA A 516 -12.51 22.00 14.11
C ALA A 516 -13.26 22.21 15.43
N LYS A 517 -13.80 23.40 15.71
CA LYS A 517 -14.60 23.70 16.91
C LYS A 517 -15.93 22.95 16.91
N GLY A 518 -16.54 22.67 15.77
CA GLY A 518 -17.69 21.76 15.69
C GLY A 518 -17.33 20.32 16.06
N THR A 519 -16.11 19.90 15.73
CA THR A 519 -15.58 18.55 15.96
C THR A 519 -14.94 18.38 17.36
N LEU A 520 -14.46 19.48 17.97
CA LEU A 520 -13.82 19.58 19.30
C LEU A 520 -14.76 20.15 20.37
N GLY A 521 -15.83 20.84 19.97
CA GLY A 521 -16.86 21.39 20.85
C GLY A 521 -17.88 20.35 21.31
N SER A 522 -17.93 19.19 20.65
CA SER A 522 -18.63 18.01 21.16
C SER A 522 -17.86 17.29 22.28
N SER A 523 -16.60 17.67 22.55
CA SER A 523 -15.76 17.06 23.60
C SER A 523 -15.56 17.94 24.85
N SER A 524 -16.41 18.94 25.11
CA SER A 524 -16.27 19.83 26.27
C SER A 524 -16.88 19.25 27.55
N GLN A 525 -16.42 18.07 27.99
CA GLN A 525 -16.54 17.58 29.37
C GLN A 525 -15.55 16.41 29.57
N HIS A 526 -14.26 16.72 29.67
CA HIS A 526 -13.26 16.04 30.52
C HIS A 526 -11.85 16.45 30.07
N ASP A 527 -11.27 17.43 30.77
CA ASP A 527 -9.95 17.99 30.47
C ASP A 527 -8.81 17.27 31.21
N GLY A 528 -7.74 17.02 30.48
CA GLY A 528 -6.42 16.57 30.92
C GLY A 528 -5.59 16.16 29.71
N PRO A 529 -4.25 16.32 29.69
CA PRO A 529 -3.41 15.85 28.57
C PRO A 529 -3.77 14.40 28.32
N SER A 530 -4.17 14.03 27.09
CA SER A 530 -4.75 12.71 26.82
C SER A 530 -3.69 11.65 27.04
N VAL A 531 -3.63 11.16 28.28
CA VAL A 531 -2.89 9.97 28.65
C VAL A 531 -3.50 8.85 27.82
N PRO A 532 -2.72 8.18 26.95
CA PRO A 532 -3.24 7.09 26.14
C PRO A 532 -3.98 6.07 27.01
N LEU A 533 -5.11 5.54 26.53
CA LEU A 533 -6.00 4.68 27.33
C LEU A 533 -5.28 3.52 28.02
N HIS A 534 -4.27 2.95 27.38
CA HIS A 534 -3.45 1.87 27.94
C HIS A 534 -2.73 2.26 29.24
N VAL A 535 -2.32 3.53 29.40
CA VAL A 535 -1.71 4.05 30.63
C VAL A 535 -2.77 4.27 31.71
N THR A 536 -3.97 4.71 31.33
CA THR A 536 -5.08 4.88 32.27
C THR A 536 -5.62 3.54 32.78
N PHE A 537 -5.61 2.49 31.94
CA PHE A 537 -5.98 1.12 32.37
C PHE A 537 -5.06 0.57 33.45
N SER A 538 -3.74 0.82 33.33
CA SER A 538 -2.76 0.38 34.34
C SER A 538 -2.87 1.11 35.68
N ALA A 539 -3.55 2.26 35.72
CA ALA A 539 -3.76 3.06 36.94
C ALA A 539 -5.14 2.83 37.59
N ALA A 540 -6.03 2.07 36.95
CA ALA A 540 -7.39 1.84 37.44
C ALA A 540 -7.40 0.83 38.60
N SER A 541 -8.06 1.18 39.71
CA SER A 541 -8.14 0.37 40.92
C SER A 541 -9.15 -0.80 40.86
N SER A 542 -9.90 -0.93 39.76
CA SER A 542 -10.85 -2.04 39.55
C SER A 542 -11.18 -2.23 38.07
N LYS A 543 -11.58 -3.46 37.69
CA LYS A 543 -12.03 -3.81 36.33
C LYS A 543 -13.26 -3.02 35.89
N GLU A 544 -14.17 -2.77 36.79
CA GLU A 544 -15.38 -1.95 36.55
C GLU A 544 -15.00 -0.48 36.29
N GLY A 545 -14.02 0.06 37.04
CA GLY A 545 -13.49 1.39 36.80
C GLY A 545 -12.79 1.52 35.44
N ALA A 546 -11.96 0.54 35.06
CA ALA A 546 -11.27 0.52 33.78
C ALA A 546 -12.23 0.38 32.59
N SER A 547 -13.26 -0.47 32.72
CA SER A 547 -14.28 -0.67 31.69
C SER A 547 -15.09 0.61 31.46
N ARG A 548 -15.43 1.32 32.55
CA ARG A 548 -16.14 2.61 32.46
C ARG A 548 -15.33 3.69 31.77
N VAL A 549 -14.03 3.80 32.08
CA VAL A 549 -13.12 4.74 31.40
C VAL A 549 -12.95 4.38 29.92
N CYS A 550 -12.81 3.08 29.61
CA CYS A 550 -12.73 2.61 28.22
C CYS A 550 -14.01 2.96 27.44
N TYR A 551 -15.18 2.74 28.06
CA TYR A 551 -16.48 3.11 27.51
C TYR A 551 -16.59 4.62 27.28
N GLU A 552 -16.26 5.46 28.25
CA GLU A 552 -16.38 6.93 28.13
C GLU A 552 -15.52 7.46 26.96
N ALA A 553 -14.31 6.93 26.80
CA ALA A 553 -13.44 7.30 25.69
C ALA A 553 -13.91 6.76 24.34
N LEU A 554 -14.41 5.52 24.31
CA LEU A 554 -14.99 4.92 23.11
C LEU A 554 -16.25 5.68 22.66
N ALA A 555 -17.13 6.04 23.59
CA ALA A 555 -18.33 6.83 23.35
C ALA A 555 -17.97 8.22 22.81
N ALA A 556 -16.98 8.90 23.40
CA ALA A 556 -16.50 10.20 22.91
C ALA A 556 -15.92 10.10 21.49
N LYS A 557 -15.13 9.06 21.20
CA LYS A 557 -14.57 8.85 19.86
C LYS A 557 -15.65 8.50 18.82
N LEU A 558 -16.62 7.67 19.17
CA LEU A 558 -17.73 7.33 18.28
C LEU A 558 -18.64 8.53 18.02
N ALA A 559 -18.99 9.30 19.06
CA ALA A 559 -19.74 10.55 18.92
C ALA A 559 -19.02 11.53 17.98
N GLN A 560 -17.69 11.66 18.10
CA GLN A 560 -16.89 12.50 17.22
C GLN A 560 -16.92 12.03 15.75
N VAL A 561 -16.70 10.74 15.48
CA VAL A 561 -16.57 10.24 14.09
C VAL A 561 -17.93 10.09 13.41
N LEU A 562 -18.98 9.78 14.16
CA LEU A 562 -20.35 9.66 13.65
C LEU A 562 -21.11 10.99 13.65
N VAL A 563 -20.53 12.05 14.22
CA VAL A 563 -21.15 13.38 14.36
C VAL A 563 -22.48 13.27 15.14
N LEU A 564 -22.46 12.52 16.24
CA LEU A 564 -23.59 12.31 17.16
C LEU A 564 -23.33 13.02 18.50
N SER A 565 -24.37 13.26 19.30
CA SER A 565 -24.20 13.80 20.65
C SER A 565 -23.65 12.71 21.58
N LEU A 566 -22.80 13.09 22.55
CA LEU A 566 -22.38 12.19 23.63
C LEU A 566 -23.56 11.71 24.48
N GLU A 567 -24.63 12.51 24.56
CA GLU A 567 -25.88 12.14 25.25
C GLU A 567 -26.62 10.98 24.56
N ASP A 568 -26.36 10.76 23.27
CA ASP A 568 -26.96 9.67 22.48
C ASP A 568 -26.17 8.34 22.60
N MET A 569 -25.04 8.34 23.32
CA MET A 569 -24.14 7.18 23.45
C MET A 569 -24.45 6.34 24.71
N ASP A 570 -25.69 5.91 24.90
CA ASP A 570 -26.07 5.08 26.07
C ASP A 570 -25.27 3.75 26.10
N PRO A 571 -24.73 3.34 27.26
CA PRO A 571 -23.86 2.16 27.39
C PRO A 571 -24.53 0.84 26.98
N SER A 572 -25.86 0.80 26.94
CA SER A 572 -26.68 -0.34 26.52
C SER A 572 -27.04 -0.33 25.03
N ILE A 573 -26.78 0.77 24.31
CA ILE A 573 -27.09 0.87 22.89
C ILE A 573 -26.21 -0.08 22.07
N PRO A 574 -26.81 -0.90 21.19
CA PRO A 574 -26.06 -1.73 20.27
C PRO A 574 -25.21 -0.89 19.31
N VAL A 575 -23.94 -1.22 19.18
CA VAL A 575 -22.98 -0.48 18.34
C VAL A 575 -23.43 -0.41 16.87
N VAL A 576 -24.13 -1.43 16.39
CA VAL A 576 -24.75 -1.48 15.04
C VAL A 576 -25.77 -0.38 14.81
N SER A 577 -26.54 -0.03 15.84
CA SER A 577 -27.62 0.96 15.73
C SER A 577 -27.11 2.39 15.57
N LEU A 578 -25.81 2.62 15.77
CA LEU A 578 -25.13 3.89 15.55
C LEU A 578 -24.75 4.14 14.07
N GLY A 579 -25.00 3.17 13.17
CA GLY A 579 -24.81 3.38 11.73
C GLY A 579 -23.35 3.40 11.26
N LEU A 580 -22.49 2.58 11.87
CA LEU A 580 -21.06 2.48 11.54
C LEU A 580 -20.83 1.99 10.10
N ALA A 581 -20.45 2.89 9.19
CA ALA A 581 -19.96 2.55 7.87
C ALA A 581 -18.55 1.93 7.91
N SER A 582 -18.19 1.11 6.92
CA SER A 582 -16.92 0.37 6.89
C SER A 582 -15.66 1.26 7.00
N LEU A 583 -15.70 2.48 6.48
CA LEU A 583 -14.59 3.44 6.59
C LEU A 583 -14.43 3.96 8.03
N VAL A 584 -15.54 4.24 8.71
CA VAL A 584 -15.55 4.68 10.12
C VAL A 584 -15.08 3.53 11.03
N ALA A 585 -15.52 2.31 10.76
CA ALA A 585 -15.10 1.15 11.54
C ALA A 585 -13.58 0.90 11.47
N ILE A 586 -12.95 1.18 10.31
CA ILE A 586 -11.48 1.13 10.17
C ILE A 586 -10.81 2.24 10.97
N GLU A 587 -11.35 3.46 10.96
CA GLU A 587 -10.82 4.57 11.76
C GLU A 587 -10.88 4.27 13.26
N ILE A 588 -12.04 3.80 13.76
CA ILE A 588 -12.23 3.41 15.17
C ILE A 588 -11.27 2.28 15.56
N ARG A 589 -11.10 1.28 14.69
CA ARG A 589 -10.15 0.19 14.92
C ARG A 589 -8.71 0.72 15.09
N ASN A 590 -8.26 1.56 14.15
CA ASN A 590 -6.91 2.11 14.19
C ASN A 590 -6.70 3.00 15.44
N TRP A 591 -7.75 3.71 15.87
CA TRP A 591 -7.74 4.45 17.13
C TRP A 591 -7.62 3.52 18.35
N ILE A 592 -8.38 2.42 18.42
CA ILE A 592 -8.28 1.42 19.51
C ILE A 592 -6.86 0.84 19.58
N THR A 593 -6.27 0.49 18.43
CA THR A 593 -4.91 -0.04 18.38
C THR A 593 -3.88 0.97 18.92
N ARG A 594 -4.06 2.26 18.62
CA ARG A 594 -3.13 3.31 19.08
C ARG A 594 -3.34 3.67 20.56
N GLU A 595 -4.56 3.89 20.99
CA GLU A 595 -4.85 4.40 22.34
C GLU A 595 -4.85 3.29 23.40
N ALA A 596 -5.48 2.16 23.11
CA ALA A 596 -5.69 1.06 24.07
C ALA A 596 -4.67 -0.07 23.93
N ASN A 597 -3.80 -0.03 22.91
CA ASN A 597 -2.88 -1.12 22.55
C ASN A 597 -3.59 -2.48 22.47
N ALA A 598 -4.78 -2.47 21.85
CA ALA A 598 -5.67 -3.61 21.70
C ALA A 598 -5.94 -3.87 20.21
N ASN A 599 -5.85 -5.13 19.80
CA ASN A 599 -6.16 -5.54 18.43
C ASN A 599 -7.59 -6.07 18.34
N VAL A 600 -8.50 -5.21 17.89
CA VAL A 600 -9.93 -5.52 17.73
C VAL A 600 -10.24 -5.66 16.24
N GLN A 601 -11.02 -6.68 15.88
CA GLN A 601 -11.43 -6.87 14.49
C GLN A 601 -12.60 -5.94 14.13
N VAL A 602 -12.73 -5.59 12.85
CA VAL A 602 -13.88 -4.77 12.37
C VAL A 602 -15.20 -5.48 12.64
N LEU A 603 -15.24 -6.81 12.55
CA LEU A 603 -16.45 -7.56 12.91
C LEU A 603 -16.77 -7.46 14.39
N GLU A 604 -15.78 -7.49 15.29
CA GLU A 604 -15.99 -7.35 16.74
C GLU A 604 -16.49 -5.95 17.13
N LEU A 605 -16.09 -4.92 16.38
CA LEU A 605 -16.65 -3.57 16.48
C LEU A 605 -18.13 -3.55 16.11
N LEU A 606 -18.52 -4.28 15.06
CA LEU A 606 -19.89 -4.34 14.57
C LEU A 606 -20.75 -5.37 15.32
N SER A 607 -20.16 -6.37 15.97
CA SER A 607 -20.87 -7.45 16.67
C SER A 607 -20.80 -7.32 18.19
N GLY A 608 -20.11 -6.29 18.72
CA GLY A 608 -19.75 -6.13 20.12
C GLY A 608 -20.91 -5.93 21.09
N GLY A 609 -22.15 -6.21 20.68
CA GLY A 609 -23.34 -5.95 21.48
C GLY A 609 -23.48 -4.46 21.76
N SER A 610 -23.54 -4.10 23.04
CA SER A 610 -23.63 -2.71 23.47
C SER A 610 -22.27 -2.01 23.51
N LEU A 611 -22.28 -0.67 23.58
CA LEU A 611 -21.05 0.12 23.76
C LEU A 611 -20.21 -0.34 24.96
N MET A 612 -20.86 -0.70 26.08
CA MET A 612 -20.16 -1.23 27.26
C MET A 612 -19.52 -2.60 27.00
N ALA A 613 -20.23 -3.50 26.32
CA ALA A 613 -19.67 -4.82 25.98
C ALA A 613 -18.47 -4.72 25.03
N LEU A 614 -18.49 -3.76 24.09
CA LEU A 614 -17.35 -3.46 23.25
C LEU A 614 -16.17 -2.89 24.05
N ALA A 615 -16.42 -2.02 25.03
CA ALA A 615 -15.38 -1.51 25.93
C ALA A 615 -14.71 -2.64 26.74
N GLU A 616 -15.48 -3.63 27.21
CA GLU A 616 -14.93 -4.82 27.87
C GLU A 616 -14.08 -5.69 26.94
N ILE A 617 -14.49 -5.86 25.67
CA ILE A 617 -13.69 -6.57 24.66
C ILE A 617 -12.35 -5.86 24.43
N ILE A 618 -12.38 -4.54 24.32
CA ILE A 618 -11.16 -3.72 24.15
C ILE A 618 -10.25 -3.88 25.37
N LEU A 619 -10.81 -3.80 26.58
CA LEU A 619 -10.05 -3.93 27.82
C LEU A 619 -9.38 -5.31 27.94
N ASN A 620 -10.11 -6.40 27.68
CA ASN A 620 -9.57 -7.76 27.75
C ASN A 620 -8.48 -8.03 26.68
N LYS A 621 -8.46 -7.26 25.58
CA LYS A 621 -7.45 -7.37 24.52
C LYS A 621 -6.32 -6.35 24.64
N SER A 622 -6.39 -5.43 25.61
CA SER A 622 -5.35 -4.47 25.86
C SER A 622 -4.14 -5.16 26.49
N GLN A 623 -2.98 -5.11 25.82
CA GLN A 623 -1.74 -5.69 26.36
C GLN A 623 -1.33 -5.04 27.69
N ALA A 624 -1.66 -3.76 27.90
CA ALA A 624 -1.33 -3.03 29.12
C ALA A 624 -2.17 -3.48 30.33
N TYR A 625 -3.42 -3.88 30.11
CA TYR A 625 -4.28 -4.42 31.19
C TYR A 625 -3.92 -5.87 31.53
N MET A 626 -3.62 -6.71 30.53
CA MET A 626 -3.16 -8.08 30.77
C MET A 626 -1.83 -8.15 31.53
N HIS A 627 -0.93 -7.16 31.35
CA HIS A 627 0.31 -7.09 32.12
C HIS A 627 0.10 -6.74 33.61
N ALA A 628 -0.93 -5.95 33.95
CA ALA A 628 -1.27 -5.63 35.34
C ALA A 628 -1.90 -6.82 36.08
N GLU A 629 -2.77 -7.60 35.42
CA GLU A 629 -3.30 -8.86 35.99
C GLU A 629 -2.18 -9.92 36.19
N LEU A 630 -1.16 -9.93 35.34
CA LEU A 630 -0.01 -10.85 35.45
C LEU A 630 1.02 -10.45 36.52
N GLU A 631 1.03 -9.19 36.98
CA GLU A 631 1.91 -8.73 38.07
C GLU A 631 1.35 -9.06 39.46
N ASP A 632 0.02 -9.03 39.64
CA ASP A 632 -0.62 -9.46 40.90
C ASP A 632 -0.53 -10.98 41.12
N ASP A 633 -0.50 -11.78 40.04
CA ASP A 633 -0.44 -13.25 40.11
C ASP A 633 0.98 -13.84 40.19
N ASN A 634 2.05 -13.02 40.07
CA ASN A 634 3.45 -13.48 40.00
C ASN A 634 4.37 -12.99 41.13
N MET A 635 3.86 -12.88 42.36
CA MET A 635 4.72 -12.94 43.55
C MET A 635 5.16 -14.38 43.83
N GLY A 636 5.86 -15.03 42.89
CA GLY A 636 6.30 -16.41 43.12
C GLY A 636 6.91 -17.19 41.96
N ARG A 637 7.94 -16.69 41.27
CA ARG A 637 9.20 -17.42 40.97
C ARG A 637 10.02 -16.74 39.87
N CYS A 638 11.29 -16.52 40.23
CA CYS A 638 12.37 -15.97 39.42
C CYS A 638 12.80 -16.91 38.27
N GLY A 639 13.21 -16.35 37.12
CA GLY A 639 14.01 -17.10 36.13
C GLY A 639 13.99 -16.65 34.65
N SER A 640 14.38 -15.40 34.37
CA SER A 640 15.14 -14.91 33.19
C SER A 640 15.19 -15.72 31.84
N ILE A 641 14.84 -15.09 30.70
CA ILE A 641 15.74 -14.63 29.60
C ILE A 641 14.96 -14.26 28.30
N ARG A 642 15.07 -12.96 27.94
CA ARG A 642 15.23 -12.27 26.63
C ARG A 642 14.41 -12.67 25.38
N ALA A 643 13.53 -11.75 24.97
CA ALA A 643 13.11 -11.55 23.58
C ALA A 643 14.10 -10.64 22.84
N ILE A 644 14.44 -11.01 21.59
CA ILE A 644 15.20 -10.19 20.64
C ILE A 644 14.18 -9.56 19.68
N VAL A 645 14.19 -8.24 19.59
CA VAL A 645 13.48 -7.42 18.61
C VAL A 645 14.39 -7.30 17.38
N PHE A 646 13.87 -7.58 16.19
CA PHE A 646 14.55 -7.27 14.93
C PHE A 646 14.03 -5.94 14.37
N ILE A 647 14.99 -5.12 13.94
CA ILE A 647 14.86 -3.93 13.09
C ILE A 647 14.50 -4.37 11.67
#